data_AF-A0A535RS27-F1
#
_entry.id   AF-A0A535RS27-F1
#
_cell.length_a   1.000
_cell.length_b   1.000
_cell.length_c   1.000
_cell.angle_alpha   90.00
_cell.angle_beta   90.00
_cell.angle_gamma   90.00
#
_symmetry.space_group_name_H-M   'P 1'
#
loop_
_entity.id
_entity.type
_entity.pdbx_description
1 polymer ?
#
loop_
_entity_poly.entity_id
_entity_poly.type
_entity_poly.pdbx_seq_one_letter_code
_entity_poly.pdbx_strand_id
1 'polypeptide(L)'
;MRATTNQNARTTLRWRAIITLIALLAAMLSFLLVSPSFYGKTHAASPSVSQPGGWFTYGYNPGRTGYNSNEMIINPTSASSIKLLWSVKTGSIISVQPIVAKGLIYWGSWDGIFHATRSNGTQAWTANLGRTPTPSGCSGREHGVMGAATFASVQINGVSTPVIFVGGGKDVFYALNATTGAILWQDALSSPPTEIWASSAFYKGSIYISTSSWGDCPLVQAHIFRLNPATGTIENTFNVVPNGCTGASVWGSVSIDTTNSTLYFATGNGGSCSQNETTAVAIVKLNATNLSFIASWRVPASQLGPDSDFGNTPTVFTATIGGTTHRLVGVANKNGVYYALDEANFAQGPVWQHTIAVSGQDPEAGQGSISPSAWDGNHLYLGGGNTSINGQFCQGAVRAVNPATGASIWQTCLNEGAVIGAVTVVPGVVAVGEGNALALMNASNGSVLAKRFDSGTSSNKYYGGPSIFNGVAYIGNEDGNFYAYGNASQATPTPPPSPTILPTSTPGTIIARDTFHRANQSLWGTASDGNVWGADANTQSVFSIANNTGQISNGNGIYNAVLGPAIGNSEVLFSGTINSFNNSNFGAVLHWSDTNNLYKGYIDGSHVIIQKRVNGVSTIIGSTPFTATAGKSYTVRFRIVGSTLTIKAWQTSTPEPTSWMATATDSTFSSGSCGLRTQVQSGTILDVTSFQATAQ
;
A
#
# COMPACT_ATOMS: atom_id res chain seq x y z
N MET A 1 -42.71 -20.21 78.81
CA MET A 1 -43.46 -19.19 79.57
C MET A 1 -43.95 -18.12 78.61
N ARG A 2 -45.09 -17.52 78.96
CA ARG A 2 -46.03 -16.74 78.12
C ARG A 2 -45.46 -15.49 77.42
N ALA A 3 -46.12 -15.22 76.28
CA ALA A 3 -46.43 -13.96 75.59
C ALA A 3 -46.17 -12.61 76.29
N THR A 4 -45.76 -11.58 75.51
CA THR A 4 -46.60 -10.44 75.04
C THR A 4 -45.79 -9.36 74.26
N THR A 5 -46.27 -9.02 73.05
CA THR A 5 -46.47 -7.68 72.38
C THR A 5 -45.54 -6.48 72.69
N ASN A 6 -45.26 -5.48 71.83
CA ASN A 6 -45.92 -4.98 70.62
C ASN A 6 -45.01 -4.00 69.83
N GLN A 7 -45.35 -3.86 68.54
CA GLN A 7 -45.23 -2.71 67.63
C GLN A 7 -44.53 -1.41 68.11
N ASN A 8 -43.46 -1.00 67.41
CA ASN A 8 -43.20 0.39 66.94
C ASN A 8 -41.79 0.53 66.30
N ALA A 9 -41.63 0.16 65.02
CA ALA A 9 -40.42 0.53 64.24
C ALA A 9 -40.54 0.35 62.71
N ARG A 10 -41.75 0.29 62.13
CA ARG A 10 -41.92 0.02 60.68
C ARG A 10 -42.35 1.22 59.82
N THR A 11 -42.38 2.44 60.37
CA THR A 11 -42.84 3.63 59.65
C THR A 11 -41.75 4.68 59.36
N THR A 12 -40.51 4.50 59.82
CA THR A 12 -39.40 5.47 59.60
C THR A 12 -38.36 5.06 58.55
N LEU A 13 -38.36 3.81 58.07
CA LEU A 13 -37.44 3.36 57.01
C LEU A 13 -37.97 3.54 55.57
N ARG A 14 -39.28 3.77 55.37
CA ARG A 14 -39.86 3.93 54.02
C ARG A 14 -39.81 5.36 53.47
N TRP A 15 -39.57 6.36 54.32
CA TRP A 15 -39.47 7.77 53.90
C TRP A 15 -38.04 8.23 53.57
N ARG A 16 -37.01 7.51 54.06
CA ARG A 16 -35.60 7.76 53.69
C ARG A 16 -35.14 7.06 52.41
N ALA A 17 -35.92 6.13 51.87
CA ALA A 17 -35.61 5.49 50.58
C ALA A 17 -36.24 6.22 49.37
N ILE A 18 -37.32 6.99 49.58
CA ILE A 18 -38.03 7.72 48.52
C ILE A 18 -37.38 9.11 48.28
N ILE A 19 -36.82 9.74 49.32
CA ILE A 19 -36.15 11.06 49.19
C ILE A 19 -34.77 10.92 48.52
N THR A 20 -34.06 9.80 48.70
CA THR A 20 -32.77 9.54 48.02
C THR A 20 -32.97 9.12 46.56
N LEU A 21 -34.11 8.51 46.21
CA LEU A 21 -34.43 8.16 44.82
C LEU A 21 -34.89 9.39 44.00
N ILE A 22 -35.54 10.37 44.61
CA ILE A 22 -35.96 11.62 43.94
C ILE A 22 -34.78 12.60 43.77
N ALA A 23 -33.80 12.59 44.69
CA ALA A 23 -32.58 13.40 44.54
C ALA A 23 -31.59 12.84 43.49
N LEU A 24 -31.58 11.52 43.26
CA LEU A 24 -30.79 10.88 42.20
C LEU A 24 -31.43 11.00 40.80
N LEU A 25 -32.77 11.09 40.73
CA LEU A 25 -33.50 11.36 39.48
C LEU A 25 -33.52 12.85 39.08
N ALA A 26 -33.42 13.78 40.04
CA ALA A 26 -33.27 15.21 39.76
C ALA A 26 -31.84 15.62 39.36
N ALA A 27 -30.81 14.87 39.79
CA ALA A 27 -29.43 15.04 39.32
C ALA A 27 -29.16 14.41 37.94
N MET A 28 -30.05 13.53 37.46
CA MET A 28 -30.01 12.96 36.10
C MET A 28 -30.85 13.74 35.07
N LEU A 29 -31.61 14.77 35.48
CA LEU A 29 -32.49 15.55 34.60
C LEU A 29 -32.10 17.03 34.41
N SER A 30 -30.92 17.45 34.88
CA SER A 30 -30.41 18.83 34.72
C SER A 30 -29.09 18.93 33.94
N PHE A 31 -28.74 17.90 33.15
CA PHE A 31 -27.65 17.94 32.17
C PHE A 31 -28.15 17.69 30.73
N LEU A 32 -29.36 18.16 30.43
CA LEU A 32 -29.88 18.29 29.07
C LEU A 32 -30.08 19.78 28.79
N LEU A 33 -29.47 20.25 27.68
CA LEU A 33 -29.48 21.61 27.12
C LEU A 33 -28.25 22.49 27.41
N VAL A 34 -27.06 22.02 27.01
CA VAL A 34 -26.12 22.80 26.17
C VAL A 34 -25.40 21.79 25.28
N SER A 35 -25.77 21.73 24.00
CA SER A 35 -25.06 20.96 22.99
C SER A 35 -23.90 21.80 22.43
N PRO A 36 -22.63 21.46 22.66
CA PRO A 36 -21.59 21.85 21.73
C PRO A 36 -21.74 20.92 20.52
N SER A 37 -22.05 21.51 19.37
CA SER A 37 -22.02 20.84 18.08
C SER A 37 -20.61 20.35 17.76
N PHE A 38 -20.22 19.22 18.34
CA PHE A 38 -19.16 18.41 17.77
C PHE A 38 -19.72 17.81 16.49
N TYR A 39 -19.42 18.45 15.37
CA TYR A 39 -19.42 17.79 14.08
C TYR A 39 -18.45 16.61 14.18
N GLY A 40 -18.98 15.45 14.56
CA GLY A 40 -18.39 14.18 14.22
C GLY A 40 -18.33 14.15 12.71
N LYS A 41 -17.15 14.45 12.15
CA LYS A 41 -16.85 14.08 10.78
C LYS A 41 -16.87 12.55 10.78
N THR A 42 -18.01 11.98 10.43
CA THR A 42 -18.08 10.63 9.90
C THR A 42 -17.06 10.60 8.77
N HIS A 43 -15.91 9.95 9.03
CA HIS A 43 -15.00 9.59 7.96
C HIS A 43 -15.78 8.68 7.04
N ALA A 44 -16.27 9.26 5.94
CA ALA A 44 -16.81 8.49 4.84
C ALA A 44 -15.79 7.38 4.54
N ALA A 45 -16.24 6.13 4.59
CA ALA A 45 -15.42 5.00 4.26
C ALA A 45 -14.89 5.21 2.84
N SER A 46 -13.60 5.52 2.71
CA SER A 46 -12.94 5.51 1.42
C SER A 46 -13.07 4.08 0.87
N PRO A 47 -13.62 3.90 -0.34
CA PRO A 47 -13.58 2.59 -0.98
C PRO A 47 -12.12 2.16 -1.09
N SER A 48 -11.85 0.88 -0.83
CA SER A 48 -10.53 0.27 -1.02
C SER A 48 -10.21 0.24 -2.52
N VAL A 49 -9.59 1.29 -3.00
CA VAL A 49 -9.06 1.36 -4.37
C VAL A 49 -7.77 0.56 -4.41
N SER A 50 -7.74 -0.51 -5.20
CA SER A 50 -6.49 -1.01 -5.81
C SER A 50 -5.86 0.15 -6.56
N GLN A 51 -4.91 0.84 -5.94
CA GLN A 51 -4.33 2.06 -6.48
C GLN A 51 -3.46 1.70 -7.69
N PRO A 52 -3.75 2.21 -8.90
CA PRO A 52 -2.87 2.04 -10.04
C PRO A 52 -1.52 2.66 -9.72
N GLY A 53 -0.44 1.87 -9.76
CA GLY A 53 0.93 2.37 -9.59
C GLY A 53 1.93 1.51 -8.82
N GLY A 54 1.60 0.28 -8.41
CA GLY A 54 2.58 -0.64 -7.84
C GLY A 54 2.03 -1.97 -7.33
N TRP A 55 2.92 -2.77 -6.75
CA TRP A 55 2.63 -3.96 -5.95
C TRP A 55 2.95 -3.60 -4.49
N PHE A 56 1.99 -3.07 -3.73
CA PHE A 56 2.31 -2.36 -2.47
C PHE A 56 2.42 -3.22 -1.22
N THR A 57 1.98 -4.47 -1.25
CA THR A 57 1.99 -5.35 -0.08
C THR A 57 2.06 -6.80 -0.52
N TYR A 58 2.37 -7.69 0.41
CA TYR A 58 2.31 -9.14 0.22
C TYR A 58 0.94 -9.58 -0.33
N GLY A 59 0.92 -10.46 -1.32
CA GLY A 59 -0.33 -10.91 -1.95
C GLY A 59 -1.11 -9.78 -2.65
N TYR A 60 -0.41 -8.74 -3.13
CA TYR A 60 -0.90 -7.59 -3.90
C TYR A 60 -1.83 -6.60 -3.16
N ASN A 61 -2.78 -7.08 -2.37
CA ASN A 61 -3.78 -6.26 -1.67
C ASN A 61 -4.08 -6.82 -0.26
N PRO A 62 -4.85 -6.10 0.59
CA PRO A 62 -5.16 -6.57 1.94
C PRO A 62 -5.88 -7.92 2.01
N GLY A 63 -6.64 -8.30 0.98
CA GLY A 63 -7.30 -9.61 0.88
C GLY A 63 -6.36 -10.75 0.44
N ARG A 64 -5.10 -10.43 0.14
CA ARG A 64 -4.03 -11.35 -0.27
C ARG A 64 -4.39 -12.17 -1.51
N THR A 65 -5.06 -11.52 -2.48
CA THR A 65 -5.51 -12.22 -3.68
C THR A 65 -4.37 -12.62 -4.63
N GLY A 66 -3.17 -12.06 -4.47
CA GLY A 66 -2.02 -12.36 -5.33
C GLY A 66 -2.21 -11.96 -6.80
N TYR A 67 -3.28 -11.23 -7.13
CA TYR A 67 -3.67 -10.92 -8.50
C TYR A 67 -3.46 -9.45 -8.84
N ASN A 68 -2.53 -9.18 -9.76
CA ASN A 68 -2.33 -7.87 -10.34
C ASN A 68 -3.05 -7.76 -11.70
N SER A 69 -4.30 -7.27 -11.68
CA SER A 69 -5.13 -7.09 -12.88
C SER A 69 -4.60 -6.05 -13.87
N ASN A 70 -3.67 -5.19 -13.45
CA ASN A 70 -3.15 -4.09 -14.27
C ASN A 70 -1.90 -4.47 -15.08
N GLU A 71 -1.31 -5.64 -14.83
CA GLU A 71 -0.21 -6.14 -15.63
C GLU A 71 -0.71 -6.63 -16.99
N MET A 72 -0.17 -6.09 -18.07
CA MET A 72 -0.57 -6.47 -19.43
C MET A 72 0.62 -6.84 -20.32
N ILE A 73 1.86 -6.56 -19.87
CA ILE A 73 3.09 -6.77 -20.63
C ILE A 73 3.54 -8.23 -20.50
N ILE A 74 3.60 -8.79 -19.29
CA ILE A 74 3.71 -10.24 -19.10
C ILE A 74 2.31 -10.84 -19.20
N ASN A 75 2.06 -11.56 -20.28
CA ASN A 75 0.80 -12.18 -20.62
C ASN A 75 1.08 -13.52 -21.35
N PRO A 76 0.06 -14.32 -21.75
CA PRO A 76 0.29 -15.63 -22.35
C PRO A 76 1.22 -15.64 -23.58
N THR A 77 1.24 -14.55 -24.35
CA THR A 77 2.03 -14.46 -25.58
C THR A 77 3.47 -14.00 -25.36
N SER A 78 3.74 -13.30 -24.26
CA SER A 78 5.05 -12.73 -23.93
C SER A 78 5.76 -13.44 -22.77
N ALA A 79 5.05 -14.23 -21.97
CA ALA A 79 5.63 -14.93 -20.81
C ALA A 79 6.82 -15.82 -21.20
N SER A 80 6.76 -16.45 -22.37
CA SER A 80 7.84 -17.30 -22.88
C SER A 80 9.10 -16.51 -23.29
N SER A 81 9.00 -15.20 -23.56
CA SER A 81 10.10 -14.38 -24.07
C SER A 81 10.89 -13.64 -22.99
N ILE A 82 10.42 -13.61 -21.74
CA ILE A 82 11.13 -12.90 -20.67
C ILE A 82 12.51 -13.53 -20.44
N LYS A 83 13.51 -12.76 -20.05
CA LYS A 83 14.89 -13.20 -19.78
C LYS A 83 15.38 -12.54 -18.51
N LEU A 84 16.47 -13.03 -17.96
CA LEU A 84 17.14 -12.35 -16.85
C LEU A 84 17.55 -10.94 -17.31
N LEU A 85 17.05 -9.93 -16.62
CA LEU A 85 17.44 -8.53 -16.83
C LEU A 85 18.69 -8.23 -16.01
N TRP A 86 18.63 -8.54 -14.72
CA TRP A 86 19.70 -8.36 -13.76
C TRP A 86 19.46 -9.25 -12.53
N SER A 87 20.50 -9.42 -11.74
CA SER A 87 20.45 -10.12 -10.45
C SER A 87 21.37 -9.45 -9.44
N VAL A 88 21.00 -9.51 -8.16
CA VAL A 88 21.79 -9.00 -7.03
C VAL A 88 21.99 -10.14 -6.04
N LYS A 89 23.19 -10.26 -5.47
CA LYS A 89 23.52 -11.25 -4.43
C LYS A 89 23.63 -10.59 -3.06
N THR A 90 23.10 -11.24 -2.04
CA THR A 90 23.23 -10.86 -0.62
C THR A 90 23.94 -11.94 0.18
N GLY A 91 24.14 -11.70 1.48
CA GLY A 91 24.84 -12.63 2.37
C GLY A 91 23.97 -13.76 2.91
N SER A 92 22.66 -13.76 2.69
CA SER A 92 21.74 -14.72 3.30
C SER A 92 20.42 -14.87 2.54
N ILE A 93 19.53 -15.73 3.02
CA ILE A 93 18.22 -16.09 2.42
C ILE A 93 17.37 -14.85 2.12
N ILE A 94 16.70 -14.87 0.97
CA ILE A 94 15.60 -13.96 0.63
C ILE A 94 14.30 -14.78 0.60
N SER A 95 13.53 -14.72 1.69
CA SER A 95 12.22 -15.40 1.80
C SER A 95 11.02 -14.51 1.47
N VAL A 96 11.26 -13.21 1.24
CA VAL A 96 10.18 -12.23 1.05
C VAL A 96 9.62 -12.27 -0.38
N GLN A 97 8.32 -12.01 -0.52
CA GLN A 97 7.78 -11.55 -1.81
C GLN A 97 8.09 -10.05 -1.94
N PRO A 98 8.86 -9.61 -2.96
CA PRO A 98 9.26 -8.21 -3.09
C PRO A 98 8.05 -7.31 -3.38
N ILE A 99 8.09 -6.05 -2.95
CA ILE A 99 7.03 -5.08 -3.26
C ILE A 99 7.59 -3.98 -4.17
N VAL A 100 6.74 -3.41 -5.03
CA VAL A 100 7.10 -2.33 -5.95
C VAL A 100 6.26 -1.11 -5.65
N ALA A 101 6.91 -0.02 -5.26
CA ALA A 101 6.22 1.24 -5.00
C ALA A 101 7.10 2.44 -5.36
N LYS A 102 6.48 3.48 -5.94
CA LYS A 102 7.17 4.74 -6.27
C LYS A 102 8.46 4.54 -7.09
N GLY A 103 8.45 3.58 -8.01
CA GLY A 103 9.58 3.31 -8.91
C GLY A 103 10.75 2.54 -8.29
N LEU A 104 10.61 2.08 -7.04
CA LEU A 104 11.60 1.25 -6.35
C LEU A 104 11.03 -0.13 -6.05
N ILE A 105 11.93 -1.11 -6.00
CA ILE A 105 11.66 -2.49 -5.59
C ILE A 105 12.21 -2.68 -4.19
N TYR A 106 11.36 -3.02 -3.23
CA TYR A 106 11.74 -3.23 -1.83
C TYR A 106 11.71 -4.71 -1.47
N TRP A 107 12.76 -5.14 -0.81
CA TRP A 107 12.96 -6.54 -0.41
C TRP A 107 13.96 -6.61 0.74
N GLY A 108 13.93 -7.68 1.50
CA GLY A 108 14.84 -7.88 2.63
C GLY A 108 15.40 -9.29 2.66
N SER A 109 16.51 -9.43 3.37
CA SER A 109 17.23 -10.68 3.54
C SER A 109 17.47 -11.00 5.01
N TRP A 110 17.73 -12.28 5.28
CA TRP A 110 17.97 -12.80 6.63
C TRP A 110 19.29 -12.30 7.24
N ASP A 111 20.15 -11.63 6.48
CA ASP A 111 21.34 -10.94 7.01
C ASP A 111 21.00 -9.62 7.75
N GLY A 112 19.71 -9.27 7.82
CA GLY A 112 19.20 -8.09 8.51
C GLY A 112 19.17 -6.84 7.65
N ILE A 113 19.53 -6.93 6.36
CA ILE A 113 19.53 -5.79 5.47
C ILE A 113 18.21 -5.72 4.70
N PHE A 114 17.60 -4.53 4.71
CA PHE A 114 16.47 -4.17 3.87
C PHE A 114 16.95 -3.29 2.71
N HIS A 115 16.50 -3.60 1.51
CA HIS A 115 16.99 -3.05 0.26
C HIS A 115 15.88 -2.28 -0.45
N ALA A 116 16.24 -1.15 -1.06
CA ALA A 116 15.47 -0.55 -2.13
C ALA A 116 16.32 -0.51 -3.40
N THR A 117 15.85 -1.15 -4.45
CA THR A 117 16.58 -1.32 -5.70
C THR A 117 15.84 -0.61 -6.83
N ARG A 118 16.58 -0.01 -7.76
CA ARG A 118 16.03 0.63 -8.97
C ARG A 118 15.69 -0.43 -10.02
N SER A 119 14.90 -0.04 -11.02
CA SER A 119 14.49 -0.92 -12.13
C SER A 119 15.64 -1.54 -12.94
N ASN A 120 16.84 -0.94 -12.90
CA ASN A 120 18.05 -1.45 -13.56
C ASN A 120 18.93 -2.33 -12.66
N GLY A 121 18.46 -2.69 -11.46
CA GLY A 121 19.19 -3.52 -10.50
C GLY A 121 20.19 -2.77 -9.63
N THR A 122 20.38 -1.46 -9.85
CA THR A 122 21.27 -0.65 -8.99
C THR A 122 20.62 -0.34 -7.65
N GLN A 123 21.43 -0.35 -6.59
CA GLN A 123 20.94 -0.04 -5.25
C GLN A 123 20.54 1.44 -5.13
N ALA A 124 19.32 1.71 -4.65
CA ALA A 124 18.89 3.04 -4.28
C ALA A 124 19.33 3.39 -2.86
N TRP A 125 19.03 2.50 -1.90
CA TRP A 125 19.48 2.60 -0.51
C TRP A 125 19.40 1.24 0.20
N THR A 126 20.05 1.13 1.36
CA THR A 126 19.88 0.02 2.33
C THR A 126 19.56 0.55 3.71
N ALA A 127 18.90 -0.27 4.52
CA ALA A 127 18.75 -0.09 5.95
C ALA A 127 19.16 -1.38 6.68
N ASN A 128 19.99 -1.27 7.71
CA ASN A 128 20.29 -2.41 8.59
C ASN A 128 19.24 -2.46 9.69
N LEU A 129 18.37 -3.46 9.64
CA LEU A 129 17.25 -3.68 10.56
C LEU A 129 17.56 -4.72 11.63
N GLY A 130 18.84 -5.09 11.77
CA GLY A 130 19.33 -6.00 12.78
C GLY A 130 19.07 -7.48 12.47
N ARG A 131 19.70 -8.33 13.30
CA ARG A 131 19.53 -9.78 13.28
C ARG A 131 19.15 -10.30 14.67
N THR A 132 18.31 -11.32 14.71
CA THR A 132 18.02 -12.13 15.88
C THR A 132 18.94 -13.35 15.89
N PRO A 133 19.67 -13.63 16.98
CA PRO A 133 20.30 -14.93 17.15
C PRO A 133 19.23 -16.01 17.34
N THR A 134 19.47 -17.21 16.82
CA THR A 134 18.62 -18.37 17.11
C THR A 134 18.48 -18.56 18.62
N PRO A 135 17.27 -18.81 19.14
CA PRO A 135 17.08 -19.08 20.56
C PRO A 135 17.98 -20.22 21.07
N SER A 136 18.43 -20.11 22.32
CA SER A 136 19.37 -21.07 22.90
C SER A 136 18.79 -22.49 22.91
N GLY A 137 19.56 -23.46 22.40
CA GLY A 137 19.14 -24.86 22.31
C GLY A 137 18.36 -25.23 21.05
N CYS A 138 18.11 -24.27 20.16
CA CYS A 138 17.34 -24.47 18.94
C CYS A 138 18.23 -24.58 17.70
N SER A 139 17.81 -25.39 16.72
CA SER A 139 18.48 -25.44 15.42
C SER A 139 18.13 -24.21 14.59
N GLY A 140 19.12 -23.64 13.90
CA GLY A 140 18.89 -22.50 13.02
C GLY A 140 20.13 -21.65 12.85
N ARG A 141 19.91 -20.44 12.33
CA ARG A 141 20.93 -19.43 12.09
C ARG A 141 20.41 -18.05 12.47
N GLU A 142 21.31 -17.08 12.61
CA GLU A 142 20.91 -15.69 12.71
C GLU A 142 20.02 -15.31 11.53
N HIS A 143 18.96 -14.57 11.81
CA HIS A 143 17.96 -14.17 10.82
C HIS A 143 17.55 -12.72 11.06
N GLY A 144 17.02 -12.09 10.02
CA GLY A 144 16.75 -10.66 9.96
C GLY A 144 15.38 -10.42 9.36
N VAL A 145 15.33 -9.82 8.17
CA VAL A 145 14.06 -9.55 7.50
C VAL A 145 13.54 -10.84 6.86
N MET A 146 12.43 -11.37 7.37
CA MET A 146 11.82 -12.63 6.89
C MET A 146 10.50 -12.41 6.14
N GLY A 147 9.70 -11.44 6.57
CA GLY A 147 8.41 -11.08 5.98
C GLY A 147 8.50 -9.96 4.95
N ALA A 148 7.57 -9.95 3.99
CA ALA A 148 7.48 -8.88 3.00
C ALA A 148 6.99 -7.58 3.64
N ALA A 149 7.48 -6.46 3.09
CA ALA A 149 7.12 -5.14 3.56
C ALA A 149 5.74 -4.70 3.03
N THR A 150 5.19 -3.64 3.62
CA THR A 150 4.01 -2.94 3.10
C THR A 150 4.31 -1.46 2.88
N PHE A 151 3.94 -0.95 1.70
CA PHE A 151 3.97 0.46 1.38
C PHE A 151 2.63 1.14 1.71
N ALA A 152 2.68 2.31 2.32
CA ALA A 152 1.54 3.22 2.39
C ALA A 152 1.99 4.69 2.37
N SER A 153 1.09 5.59 1.99
CA SER A 153 1.26 7.02 2.21
C SER A 153 0.59 7.40 3.53
N VAL A 154 1.36 7.98 4.45
CA VAL A 154 0.96 8.23 5.83
C VAL A 154 1.11 9.71 6.13
N GLN A 155 0.12 10.30 6.80
CA GLN A 155 0.22 11.67 7.29
C GLN A 155 1.11 11.67 8.54
N ILE A 156 2.32 12.22 8.41
CA ILE A 156 3.25 12.42 9.53
C ILE A 156 3.46 13.91 9.67
N ASN A 157 3.05 14.49 10.81
CA ASN A 157 3.13 15.93 11.08
C ASN A 157 2.48 16.80 9.97
N GLY A 158 1.34 16.35 9.43
CA GLY A 158 0.61 17.06 8.37
C GLY A 158 1.22 16.93 6.96
N VAL A 159 2.26 16.10 6.79
CA VAL A 159 2.90 15.82 5.52
C VAL A 159 2.57 14.39 5.07
N SER A 160 2.16 14.24 3.81
CA SER A 160 1.97 12.93 3.19
C SER A 160 3.34 12.28 2.92
N THR A 161 3.79 11.42 3.83
CA THR A 161 5.07 10.71 3.74
C THR A 161 4.89 9.33 3.14
N PRO A 162 5.71 8.92 2.14
CA PRO A 162 5.72 7.54 1.68
C PRO A 162 6.49 6.66 2.69
N VAL A 163 5.84 5.62 3.21
CA VAL A 163 6.35 4.78 4.29
C VAL A 163 6.40 3.31 3.87
N ILE A 164 7.46 2.63 4.30
CA ILE A 164 7.61 1.17 4.24
C ILE A 164 7.54 0.61 5.66
N PHE A 165 6.65 -0.35 5.88
CA PHE A 165 6.48 -1.07 7.13
C PHE A 165 7.03 -2.48 7.02
N VAL A 166 7.97 -2.85 7.89
CA VAL A 166 8.70 -4.12 7.78
C VAL A 166 9.19 -4.61 9.14
N GLY A 167 9.14 -5.93 9.37
CA GLY A 167 9.78 -6.58 10.51
C GLY A 167 11.28 -6.75 10.27
N GLY A 168 12.09 -6.47 11.29
CA GLY A 168 13.52 -6.74 11.29
C GLY A 168 13.90 -7.72 12.40
N GLY A 169 15.20 -7.80 12.70
CA GLY A 169 15.69 -8.66 13.78
C GLY A 169 15.33 -8.13 15.17
N LYS A 170 15.41 -9.03 16.16
CA LYS A 170 15.13 -8.81 17.59
C LYS A 170 13.70 -8.32 17.87
N ASP A 171 12.71 -8.85 17.16
CA ASP A 171 11.30 -8.50 17.33
C ASP A 171 10.95 -7.03 17.03
N VAL A 172 11.81 -6.33 16.32
CA VAL A 172 11.60 -4.90 16.04
C VAL A 172 10.83 -4.74 14.74
N PHE A 173 9.72 -4.01 14.81
CA PHE A 173 8.94 -3.57 13.67
C PHE A 173 9.28 -2.12 13.32
N TYR A 174 9.50 -1.84 12.05
CA TYR A 174 10.03 -0.57 11.58
C TYR A 174 9.04 0.13 10.64
N ALA A 175 9.02 1.45 10.71
CA ALA A 175 8.58 2.32 9.62
C ALA A 175 9.78 3.07 9.05
N LEU A 176 9.99 2.92 7.76
CA LEU A 176 11.07 3.57 7.01
C LEU A 176 10.47 4.58 6.03
N ASN A 177 11.17 5.69 5.81
CA ASN A 177 10.88 6.56 4.67
C ASN A 177 11.18 5.77 3.39
N ALA A 178 10.18 5.56 2.54
CA ALA A 178 10.32 4.73 1.35
C ALA A 178 11.36 5.28 0.35
N THR A 179 11.59 6.58 0.34
CA THR A 179 12.52 7.21 -0.60
C THR A 179 13.97 7.15 -0.13
N THR A 180 14.23 7.20 1.17
CA THR A 180 15.58 7.35 1.72
C THR A 180 16.06 6.17 2.57
N GLY A 181 15.16 5.30 3.01
CA GLY A 181 15.45 4.23 3.96
C GLY A 181 15.63 4.70 5.40
N ALA A 182 15.46 6.00 5.68
CA ALA A 182 15.59 6.54 7.03
C ALA A 182 14.50 5.97 7.95
N ILE A 183 14.89 5.51 9.13
CA ILE A 183 13.95 5.04 10.16
C ILE A 183 13.12 6.25 10.64
N LEU A 184 11.81 6.16 10.47
CA LEU A 184 10.84 7.14 10.96
C LEU A 184 10.45 6.83 12.41
N TRP A 185 10.23 5.54 12.69
CA TRP A 185 10.07 4.99 14.01
C TRP A 185 10.37 3.49 13.98
N GLN A 186 10.62 2.92 15.15
CA GLN A 186 10.78 1.48 15.35
C GLN A 186 10.19 1.12 16.72
N ASP A 187 9.61 -0.08 16.84
CA ASP A 187 9.05 -0.57 18.11
C ASP A 187 9.30 -2.07 18.28
N ALA A 188 9.63 -2.49 19.50
CA ALA A 188 9.82 -3.90 19.85
C ALA A 188 8.48 -4.46 20.33
N LEU A 189 7.83 -5.26 19.49
CA LEU A 189 6.42 -5.62 19.71
C LEU A 189 6.21 -6.68 20.79
N SER A 190 7.25 -7.46 21.09
CA SER A 190 7.21 -8.54 22.07
C SER A 190 8.58 -8.73 22.72
N SER A 191 8.63 -9.56 23.75
CA SER A 191 9.88 -9.99 24.37
C SER A 191 10.47 -11.20 23.63
N PRO A 192 11.79 -11.22 23.38
CA PRO A 192 12.47 -12.42 22.91
C PRO A 192 12.24 -13.62 23.84
N PRO A 193 12.14 -14.85 23.34
CA PRO A 193 12.36 -15.26 21.94
C PRO A 193 11.05 -15.28 21.12
N THR A 194 10.53 -14.12 20.73
CA THR A 194 9.46 -13.99 19.73
C THR A 194 10.13 -13.75 18.37
N GLU A 195 9.39 -13.90 17.27
CA GLU A 195 9.84 -13.50 15.93
C GLU A 195 8.72 -12.85 15.10
N ILE A 196 9.11 -12.06 14.08
CA ILE A 196 8.22 -11.47 13.07
C ILE A 196 8.47 -12.13 11.71
N TRP A 197 7.86 -13.30 11.49
CA TRP A 197 7.85 -13.98 10.18
C TRP A 197 6.88 -13.35 9.19
N ALA A 198 5.77 -12.83 9.71
CA ALA A 198 4.64 -12.36 8.93
C ALA A 198 4.95 -11.11 8.10
N SER A 199 4.17 -10.93 7.04
CA SER A 199 4.14 -9.70 6.26
C SER A 199 3.04 -8.77 6.80
N SER A 200 3.35 -7.49 6.94
CA SER A 200 2.39 -6.51 7.48
C SER A 200 1.22 -6.24 6.52
N ALA A 201 0.13 -5.66 7.02
CA ALA A 201 -1.00 -5.20 6.20
C ALA A 201 -1.37 -3.77 6.57
N PHE A 202 -1.59 -2.88 5.60
CA PHE A 202 -2.11 -1.54 5.84
C PHE A 202 -3.60 -1.47 5.48
N TYR A 203 -4.45 -1.09 6.43
CA TYR A 203 -5.89 -0.98 6.21
C TYR A 203 -6.50 0.10 7.11
N LYS A 204 -7.32 0.98 6.49
CA LYS A 204 -8.06 2.08 7.14
C LYS A 204 -7.21 2.90 8.13
N GLY A 205 -5.98 3.22 7.74
CA GLY A 205 -5.10 4.07 8.55
C GLY A 205 -4.40 3.36 9.70
N SER A 206 -4.39 2.02 9.73
CA SER A 206 -3.63 1.22 10.69
C SER A 206 -2.75 0.20 9.98
N ILE A 207 -1.66 -0.18 10.62
CA ILE A 207 -0.80 -1.29 10.20
C ILE A 207 -1.06 -2.50 11.10
N TYR A 208 -1.10 -3.69 10.53
CA TYR A 208 -1.34 -4.96 11.22
C TYR A 208 -0.13 -5.87 11.04
N ILE A 209 0.29 -6.54 12.11
CA ILE A 209 1.42 -7.46 12.09
C ILE A 209 1.26 -8.51 13.18
N SER A 210 1.76 -9.72 12.94
CA SER A 210 1.66 -10.84 13.85
C SER A 210 3.03 -11.38 14.26
N THR A 211 3.04 -12.14 15.35
CA THR A 211 4.25 -12.76 15.89
C THR A 211 4.13 -14.27 16.04
N SER A 212 5.28 -14.94 16.09
CA SER A 212 5.38 -16.39 16.24
C SER A 212 6.69 -16.81 16.93
N SER A 213 6.80 -18.11 17.24
CA SER A 213 8.04 -18.75 17.70
C SER A 213 9.04 -18.96 16.54
N TRP A 214 10.31 -19.19 16.90
CA TRP A 214 11.29 -19.80 15.99
C TRP A 214 11.20 -21.32 16.10
N GLY A 215 10.53 -21.98 15.15
CA GLY A 215 10.47 -23.46 15.06
C GLY A 215 10.02 -24.13 16.36
N ASP A 216 9.03 -23.54 17.04
CA ASP A 216 8.48 -24.01 18.33
C ASP A 216 9.50 -24.13 19.46
N CYS A 217 10.60 -23.41 19.34
CA CYS A 217 11.74 -23.51 20.21
C CYS A 217 12.14 -22.13 20.79
N PRO A 218 11.61 -21.77 21.98
CA PRO A 218 10.40 -22.32 22.59
C PRO A 218 9.13 -21.79 21.90
N LEU A 219 7.99 -22.41 22.19
CA LEU A 219 6.68 -21.82 21.91
C LEU A 219 6.52 -20.49 22.66
N VAL A 220 5.92 -19.50 21.99
CA VAL A 220 5.59 -18.19 22.56
C VAL A 220 4.10 -17.93 22.51
N GLN A 221 3.63 -16.91 23.25
CA GLN A 221 2.29 -16.39 23.05
C GLN A 221 2.26 -15.55 21.76
N ALA A 222 1.56 -16.03 20.74
CA ALA A 222 1.39 -15.27 19.51
C ALA A 222 0.44 -14.09 19.72
N HIS A 223 0.71 -13.00 19.00
CA HIS A 223 -0.07 -11.77 19.05
C HIS A 223 -0.43 -11.29 17.64
N ILE A 224 -1.58 -10.63 17.52
CA ILE A 224 -1.88 -9.73 16.39
C ILE A 224 -1.89 -8.30 16.94
N PHE A 225 -1.05 -7.45 16.37
CA PHE A 225 -0.99 -6.04 16.71
C PHE A 225 -1.66 -5.21 15.63
N ARG A 226 -2.41 -4.18 16.05
CA ARG A 226 -2.89 -3.07 15.21
C ARG A 226 -2.19 -1.82 15.72
N LEU A 227 -1.44 -1.14 14.86
CA LEU A 227 -0.62 0.01 15.24
C LEU A 227 -0.95 1.24 14.41
N ASN A 228 -0.69 2.39 15.03
CA ASN A 228 -0.74 3.67 14.37
C ASN A 228 0.45 3.80 13.40
N PRO A 229 0.22 4.04 12.10
CA PRO A 229 1.27 3.99 11.07
C PRO A 229 2.25 5.17 11.16
N ALA A 230 1.85 6.29 11.78
CA ALA A 230 2.69 7.48 11.89
C ALA A 230 3.66 7.41 13.08
N THR A 231 3.30 6.68 14.14
CA THR A 231 4.01 6.71 15.43
C THR A 231 4.50 5.34 15.90
N GLY A 232 3.97 4.25 15.36
CA GLY A 232 4.22 2.90 15.86
C GLY A 232 3.42 2.53 17.10
N THR A 233 2.64 3.47 17.68
CA THR A 233 1.85 3.20 18.89
C THR A 233 0.87 2.05 18.66
N ILE A 234 0.89 1.03 19.53
CA ILE A 234 -0.09 -0.06 19.52
C ILE A 234 -1.47 0.50 19.87
N GLU A 235 -2.42 0.37 18.94
CA GLU A 235 -3.82 0.77 19.11
C GLU A 235 -4.64 -0.37 19.73
N ASN A 236 -4.37 -1.61 19.31
CA ASN A 236 -5.00 -2.81 19.85
C ASN A 236 -4.05 -4.01 19.76
N THR A 237 -4.20 -4.95 20.71
CA THR A 237 -3.54 -6.25 20.70
C THR A 237 -4.57 -7.35 20.85
N PHE A 238 -4.47 -8.40 20.03
CA PHE A 238 -5.17 -9.65 20.23
C PHE A 238 -4.17 -10.74 20.63
N ASN A 239 -4.37 -11.31 21.80
CA ASN A 239 -3.57 -12.43 22.30
C ASN A 239 -4.20 -13.71 21.73
N VAL A 240 -3.45 -14.44 20.91
CA VAL A 240 -4.01 -15.55 20.13
C VAL A 240 -4.44 -16.69 21.05
N VAL A 241 -3.68 -16.95 22.11
CA VAL A 241 -4.03 -17.85 23.21
C VAL A 241 -4.23 -17.05 24.51
N PRO A 242 -4.91 -17.59 25.54
CA PRO A 242 -5.13 -16.88 26.81
C PRO A 242 -3.83 -16.41 27.47
N ASN A 243 -3.91 -15.37 28.30
CA ASN A 243 -2.74 -14.82 29.00
C ASN A 243 -2.04 -15.88 29.85
N GLY A 244 -0.71 -15.95 29.70
CA GLY A 244 0.13 -16.97 30.34
C GLY A 244 0.21 -18.29 29.57
N CYS A 245 -0.48 -18.41 28.43
CA CYS A 245 -0.38 -19.57 27.55
C CYS A 245 0.61 -19.33 26.41
N THR A 246 1.21 -20.39 25.90
CA THR A 246 2.07 -20.38 24.69
C THR A 246 1.45 -21.23 23.59
N GLY A 247 1.86 -21.00 22.35
CA GLY A 247 1.36 -21.71 21.16
C GLY A 247 0.55 -20.82 20.22
N ALA A 248 -0.08 -21.46 19.24
CA ALA A 248 -0.84 -20.84 18.15
C ALA A 248 -0.06 -19.76 17.39
N SER A 249 1.23 -20.01 17.16
CA SER A 249 2.12 -19.17 16.36
C SER A 249 1.46 -18.70 15.06
N VAL A 250 1.58 -17.41 14.75
CA VAL A 250 1.06 -16.82 13.50
C VAL A 250 2.22 -16.44 12.61
N TRP A 251 2.79 -17.47 11.96
CA TRP A 251 3.93 -17.35 11.06
C TRP A 251 3.53 -17.20 9.58
N GLY A 252 2.22 -17.28 9.29
CA GLY A 252 1.60 -16.67 8.12
C GLY A 252 1.24 -15.19 8.37
N SER A 253 0.67 -14.52 7.37
CA SER A 253 0.26 -13.11 7.47
C SER A 253 -1.24 -12.96 7.71
N VAL A 254 -1.66 -11.78 8.15
CA VAL A 254 -3.09 -11.42 8.20
C VAL A 254 -3.63 -11.07 6.81
N SER A 255 -4.92 -11.33 6.62
CA SER A 255 -5.70 -10.96 5.44
C SER A 255 -6.95 -10.21 5.87
N ILE A 256 -7.38 -9.24 5.09
CA ILE A 256 -8.48 -8.36 5.44
C ILE A 256 -9.48 -8.33 4.29
N ASP A 257 -10.71 -8.78 4.56
CA ASP A 257 -11.85 -8.48 3.69
C ASP A 257 -12.22 -7.01 3.92
N THR A 258 -11.89 -6.18 2.91
CA THR A 258 -12.09 -4.74 2.99
C THR A 258 -13.56 -4.34 2.93
N THR A 259 -14.44 -5.23 2.46
CA THR A 259 -15.87 -4.95 2.25
C THR A 259 -16.66 -4.95 3.56
N ASN A 260 -16.25 -5.76 4.55
CA ASN A 260 -16.88 -5.82 5.87
C ASN A 260 -15.91 -5.51 7.03
N SER A 261 -14.65 -5.15 6.75
CA SER A 261 -13.62 -4.91 7.78
C SER A 261 -13.35 -6.13 8.66
N THR A 262 -13.34 -7.33 8.09
CA THR A 262 -12.98 -8.56 8.79
C THR A 262 -11.53 -8.91 8.54
N LEU A 263 -10.82 -9.29 9.60
CA LEU A 263 -9.44 -9.78 9.55
C LEU A 263 -9.43 -11.29 9.76
N TYR A 264 -8.66 -11.99 8.93
CA TYR A 264 -8.40 -13.42 9.01
C TYR A 264 -6.91 -13.69 9.21
N PHE A 265 -6.61 -14.73 9.98
CA PHE A 265 -5.28 -15.31 10.06
C PHE A 265 -5.39 -16.80 10.39
N ALA A 266 -4.30 -17.53 10.19
CA ALA A 266 -4.23 -18.94 10.50
C ALA A 266 -3.06 -19.20 11.46
N THR A 267 -3.15 -20.29 12.21
CA THR A 267 -2.35 -20.51 13.43
C THR A 267 -1.68 -21.87 13.46
N GLY A 268 -0.54 -21.93 14.16
CA GLY A 268 0.21 -23.14 14.42
C GLY A 268 -0.35 -23.99 15.56
N ASN A 269 0.47 -24.95 15.99
CA ASN A 269 0.18 -25.94 17.02
C ASN A 269 -0.19 -25.32 18.37
N GLY A 270 -0.89 -26.11 19.19
CA GLY A 270 -1.17 -25.75 20.57
C GLY A 270 0.07 -25.82 21.46
N GLY A 271 -0.01 -25.22 22.65
CA GLY A 271 1.04 -25.23 23.65
C GLY A 271 0.50 -25.50 25.05
N SER A 272 0.84 -24.61 25.98
CA SER A 272 0.73 -24.89 27.42
C SER A 272 -0.71 -25.00 27.94
N CYS A 273 -1.70 -24.52 27.20
CA CYS A 273 -3.09 -24.47 27.64
C CYS A 273 -4.03 -25.32 26.77
N SER A 274 -3.48 -26.22 25.94
CA SER A 274 -4.11 -27.13 24.95
C SER A 274 -5.65 -27.28 24.94
N GLN A 275 -6.32 -27.48 26.08
CA GLN A 275 -7.80 -27.58 26.16
C GLN A 275 -8.54 -26.24 25.94
N ASN A 276 -7.93 -25.11 26.27
CA ASN A 276 -8.50 -23.76 26.13
C ASN A 276 -8.10 -23.07 24.82
N GLU A 277 -7.22 -23.68 24.03
CA GLU A 277 -6.67 -23.09 22.80
C GLU A 277 -7.57 -23.40 21.61
N THR A 278 -8.74 -22.75 21.56
CA THR A 278 -9.70 -22.88 20.45
C THR A 278 -9.21 -22.23 19.15
N THR A 279 -8.08 -21.54 19.22
CA THR A 279 -7.40 -20.80 18.16
C THR A 279 -6.10 -21.47 17.74
N ALA A 280 -5.77 -22.68 18.23
CA ALA A 280 -4.61 -23.44 17.75
C ALA A 280 -5.01 -24.41 16.63
N VAL A 281 -4.16 -24.49 15.61
CA VAL A 281 -4.40 -25.19 14.33
C VAL A 281 -5.76 -24.78 13.76
N ALA A 282 -5.94 -23.48 13.65
CA ALA A 282 -7.21 -22.84 13.37
C ALA A 282 -7.10 -21.71 12.36
N ILE A 283 -8.20 -21.43 11.69
CA ILE A 283 -8.46 -20.18 10.99
C ILE A 283 -9.26 -19.30 11.94
N VAL A 284 -8.78 -18.09 12.20
CA VAL A 284 -9.35 -17.16 13.17
C VAL A 284 -9.85 -15.92 12.46
N LYS A 285 -11.03 -15.45 12.88
CA LYS A 285 -11.75 -14.30 12.35
C LYS A 285 -11.87 -13.24 13.44
N LEU A 286 -11.39 -12.03 13.16
CA LEU A 286 -11.48 -10.85 14.03
C LEU A 286 -12.18 -9.69 13.32
N ASN A 287 -12.67 -8.72 14.09
CA ASN A 287 -13.01 -7.41 13.57
C ASN A 287 -11.72 -6.61 13.35
N ALA A 288 -11.45 -6.17 12.12
CA ALA A 288 -10.21 -5.46 11.80
C ALA A 288 -10.10 -4.10 12.53
N THR A 289 -11.21 -3.47 12.91
CA THR A 289 -11.20 -2.13 13.51
C THR A 289 -10.68 -2.12 14.95
N ASN A 290 -10.97 -3.16 15.72
CA ASN A 290 -10.68 -3.21 17.17
C ASN A 290 -10.05 -4.54 17.63
N LEU A 291 -9.79 -5.46 16.69
CA LEU A 291 -9.29 -6.82 16.93
C LEU A 291 -10.16 -7.70 17.84
N SER A 292 -11.45 -7.39 18.00
CA SER A 292 -12.34 -8.25 18.78
C SER A 292 -12.54 -9.60 18.08
N PHE A 293 -12.44 -10.69 18.84
CA PHE A 293 -12.73 -12.04 18.37
C PHE A 293 -14.15 -12.15 17.81
N ILE A 294 -14.29 -12.78 16.64
CA ILE A 294 -15.58 -13.09 16.03
C ILE A 294 -15.82 -14.61 16.04
N ALA A 295 -14.89 -15.38 15.48
CA ALA A 295 -15.01 -16.83 15.38
C ALA A 295 -13.64 -17.49 15.12
N SER A 296 -13.57 -18.80 15.37
CA SER A 296 -12.49 -19.65 14.86
C SER A 296 -13.06 -20.96 14.35
N TRP A 297 -12.32 -21.61 13.45
CA TRP A 297 -12.56 -22.98 13.02
C TRP A 297 -11.25 -23.74 13.08
N ARG A 298 -11.27 -24.92 13.68
CA ARG A 298 -10.09 -25.76 13.89
C ARG A 298 -10.12 -26.93 12.93
N VAL A 299 -8.93 -27.35 12.49
CA VAL A 299 -8.80 -28.62 11.75
C VAL A 299 -9.34 -29.74 12.65
N PRO A 300 -10.24 -30.62 12.13
CA PRO A 300 -10.76 -31.74 12.88
C PRO A 300 -9.64 -32.63 13.43
N ALA A 301 -9.79 -33.14 14.64
CA ALA A 301 -8.78 -33.99 15.28
C ALA A 301 -8.39 -35.22 14.43
N SER A 302 -9.33 -35.76 13.64
CA SER A 302 -9.10 -36.88 12.72
C SER A 302 -8.25 -36.51 11.49
N GLN A 303 -8.00 -35.23 11.24
CA GLN A 303 -7.19 -34.71 10.14
C GLN A 303 -5.88 -34.09 10.63
N LEU A 304 -5.61 -34.13 11.94
CA LEU A 304 -4.35 -33.66 12.50
C LEU A 304 -3.27 -34.73 12.30
N GLY A 305 -2.13 -34.29 11.80
CA GLY A 305 -0.86 -35.00 11.83
C GLY A 305 0.04 -34.54 12.98
N PRO A 306 1.29 -35.01 13.03
CA PRO A 306 2.24 -34.68 14.11
C PRO A 306 2.60 -33.19 14.21
N ASP A 307 2.67 -32.49 13.08
CA ASP A 307 2.72 -31.02 12.96
C ASP A 307 1.73 -30.67 11.85
N SER A 308 0.70 -29.92 12.20
CA SER A 308 -0.40 -29.53 11.31
C SER A 308 -0.60 -28.04 11.30
N ASP A 309 0.48 -27.29 11.43
CA ASP A 309 0.43 -25.85 11.40
C ASP A 309 -0.20 -25.32 10.11
N PHE A 310 -0.91 -24.21 10.24
CA PHE A 310 -1.09 -23.32 9.11
C PHE A 310 0.15 -22.43 8.98
N GLY A 311 1.09 -22.84 8.13
CA GLY A 311 2.30 -22.07 7.83
C GLY A 311 2.13 -21.01 6.74
N ASN A 312 0.90 -20.60 6.42
CA ASN A 312 0.65 -19.65 5.33
C ASN A 312 -0.51 -18.69 5.61
N THR A 313 -0.77 -17.84 4.62
CA THR A 313 -1.68 -16.71 4.71
C THR A 313 -3.04 -17.03 4.07
N PRO A 314 -4.17 -16.81 4.76
CA PRO A 314 -5.48 -16.98 4.16
C PRO A 314 -5.72 -16.07 2.95
N THR A 315 -6.42 -16.52 1.93
CA THR A 315 -6.84 -15.70 0.78
C THR A 315 -8.34 -15.42 0.87
N VAL A 316 -8.74 -14.16 0.68
CA VAL A 316 -10.15 -13.76 0.56
C VAL A 316 -10.58 -13.85 -0.90
N PHE A 317 -11.72 -14.51 -1.16
CA PHE A 317 -12.27 -14.67 -2.50
C PHE A 317 -13.80 -14.77 -2.47
N THR A 318 -14.43 -14.88 -3.64
CA THR A 318 -15.88 -15.01 -3.77
C THR A 318 -16.25 -16.21 -4.60
N ALA A 319 -17.41 -16.80 -4.31
CA ALA A 319 -17.96 -17.89 -5.11
C ALA A 319 -19.49 -17.79 -5.17
N THR A 320 -20.09 -18.19 -6.28
CA THR A 320 -21.54 -18.34 -6.36
C THR A 320 -21.93 -19.77 -5.98
N ILE A 321 -22.62 -19.93 -4.84
CA ILE A 321 -23.08 -21.21 -4.31
C ILE A 321 -24.61 -21.16 -4.25
N GLY A 322 -25.30 -22.13 -4.88
CA GLY A 322 -26.76 -22.16 -4.91
C GLY A 322 -27.40 -20.89 -5.51
N GLY A 323 -26.72 -20.22 -6.44
CA GLY A 323 -27.19 -18.97 -7.07
C GLY A 323 -26.96 -17.69 -6.26
N THR A 324 -26.38 -17.78 -5.06
CA THR A 324 -26.03 -16.62 -4.23
C THR A 324 -24.52 -16.42 -4.22
N THR A 325 -24.04 -15.18 -4.27
CA THR A 325 -22.60 -14.89 -4.11
C THR A 325 -22.23 -14.90 -2.63
N HIS A 326 -21.32 -15.80 -2.27
CA HIS A 326 -20.71 -15.90 -0.95
C HIS A 326 -19.30 -15.32 -0.98
N ARG A 327 -18.90 -14.74 0.15
CA ARG A 327 -17.51 -14.39 0.42
C ARG A 327 -16.90 -15.54 1.19
N LEU A 328 -15.73 -15.96 0.76
CA LEU A 328 -15.04 -17.12 1.29
C LEU A 328 -13.62 -16.71 1.70
N VAL A 329 -13.09 -17.44 2.67
CA VAL A 329 -11.68 -17.39 3.05
C VAL A 329 -11.11 -18.79 2.96
N GLY A 330 -9.92 -18.93 2.38
CA GLY A 330 -9.29 -20.23 2.19
C GLY A 330 -7.80 -20.23 2.48
N VAL A 331 -7.30 -21.37 2.94
CA VAL A 331 -5.92 -21.51 3.40
C VAL A 331 -5.51 -22.99 3.34
N ALA A 332 -4.26 -23.26 2.95
CA ALA A 332 -3.70 -24.60 2.96
C ALA A 332 -3.11 -24.95 4.34
N ASN A 333 -3.21 -26.21 4.75
CA ASN A 333 -2.62 -26.72 5.97
C ASN A 333 -1.47 -27.70 5.66
N LYS A 334 -0.52 -27.86 6.60
CA LYS A 334 0.56 -28.87 6.50
C LYS A 334 0.06 -30.32 6.38
N ASN A 335 -1.17 -30.61 6.76
CA ASN A 335 -1.80 -31.89 6.46
C ASN A 335 -2.10 -32.13 4.96
N GLY A 336 -1.77 -31.16 4.09
CA GLY A 336 -1.92 -31.26 2.64
C GLY A 336 -3.31 -30.90 2.12
N VAL A 337 -4.23 -30.47 3.00
CA VAL A 337 -5.59 -30.08 2.65
C VAL A 337 -5.71 -28.56 2.58
N TYR A 338 -6.38 -28.08 1.53
CA TYR A 338 -6.88 -26.72 1.43
C TYR A 338 -8.31 -26.66 1.93
N TYR A 339 -8.61 -25.72 2.82
CA TYR A 339 -9.93 -25.51 3.39
C TYR A 339 -10.49 -24.17 2.92
N ALA A 340 -11.76 -24.15 2.48
CA ALA A 340 -12.47 -22.92 2.15
C ALA A 340 -13.71 -22.79 3.03
N LEU A 341 -13.83 -21.67 3.75
CA LEU A 341 -14.90 -21.40 4.69
C LEU A 341 -15.74 -20.24 4.19
N ASP A 342 -17.05 -20.32 4.38
CA ASP A 342 -17.97 -19.20 4.16
C ASP A 342 -17.89 -18.23 5.33
N GLU A 343 -17.62 -16.95 5.04
CA GLU A 343 -17.54 -15.92 6.06
C GLU A 343 -18.81 -15.79 6.90
N ALA A 344 -19.99 -16.03 6.30
CA ALA A 344 -21.28 -15.94 6.96
C ALA A 344 -21.57 -17.16 7.84
N ASN A 345 -21.03 -18.32 7.49
CA ASN A 345 -21.29 -19.61 8.14
C ASN A 345 -20.03 -20.24 8.74
N PHE A 346 -19.08 -19.41 9.17
CA PHE A 346 -17.72 -19.79 9.52
C PHE A 346 -17.62 -20.96 10.52
N ALA A 347 -18.50 -20.98 11.54
CA ALA A 347 -18.53 -22.02 12.56
C ALA A 347 -19.02 -23.39 12.07
N GLN A 348 -19.72 -23.46 10.92
CA GLN A 348 -20.14 -24.72 10.30
C GLN A 348 -18.97 -25.47 9.65
N GLY A 349 -17.82 -24.79 9.50
CA GLY A 349 -16.62 -25.33 8.89
C GLY A 349 -16.58 -25.12 7.38
N PRO A 350 -15.72 -25.88 6.68
CA PRO A 350 -15.45 -25.63 5.28
C PRO A 350 -16.66 -25.93 4.41
N VAL A 351 -16.99 -25.01 3.49
CA VAL A 351 -17.94 -25.28 2.40
C VAL A 351 -17.40 -26.34 1.45
N TRP A 352 -16.08 -26.43 1.32
CA TRP A 352 -15.38 -27.53 0.67
C TRP A 352 -13.93 -27.61 1.17
N GLN A 353 -13.34 -28.78 1.01
CA GLN A 353 -11.93 -29.06 1.28
C GLN A 353 -11.33 -29.84 0.11
N HIS A 354 -10.05 -29.64 -0.19
CA HIS A 354 -9.38 -30.30 -1.31
C HIS A 354 -7.95 -30.72 -0.93
N THR A 355 -7.61 -32.00 -1.09
CA THR A 355 -6.24 -32.48 -0.87
C THR A 355 -5.35 -32.07 -2.03
N ILE A 356 -4.35 -31.23 -1.76
CA ILE A 356 -3.45 -30.65 -2.75
C ILE A 356 -2.01 -31.13 -2.63
N ALA A 357 -1.65 -31.76 -1.51
CA ALA A 357 -0.34 -32.34 -1.25
C ALA A 357 -0.44 -33.56 -0.31
N VAL A 358 0.61 -34.38 -0.30
CA VAL A 358 0.82 -35.44 0.70
C VAL A 358 1.04 -34.79 2.06
N SER A 359 0.34 -35.23 3.10
CA SER A 359 0.49 -34.72 4.47
C SER A 359 1.92 -34.91 5.02
N GLY A 360 2.42 -33.96 5.80
CA GLY A 360 3.60 -34.15 6.66
C GLY A 360 4.14 -32.85 7.25
N GLN A 361 5.33 -32.91 7.86
CA GLN A 361 5.85 -31.84 8.73
C GLN A 361 6.85 -30.90 8.01
N ASP A 362 7.35 -31.30 6.84
CA ASP A 362 8.40 -30.60 6.10
C ASP A 362 7.90 -30.16 4.70
N PRO A 363 7.19 -29.03 4.61
CA PRO A 363 6.73 -28.45 3.34
C PRO A 363 7.87 -28.18 2.37
N GLU A 364 9.05 -27.83 2.86
CA GLU A 364 10.23 -27.58 2.06
C GLU A 364 10.69 -28.85 1.33
N ALA A 365 10.54 -30.03 1.93
CA ALA A 365 10.72 -31.33 1.27
C ALA A 365 9.49 -31.80 0.48
N GLY A 366 8.46 -30.98 0.38
CA GLY A 366 7.21 -31.23 -0.33
C GLY A 366 6.14 -31.93 0.49
N GLN A 367 6.27 -32.04 1.82
CA GLN A 367 5.21 -32.59 2.66
C GLN A 367 4.27 -31.48 3.16
N GLY A 368 3.01 -31.56 2.77
CA GLY A 368 1.99 -30.57 3.11
C GLY A 368 1.97 -29.41 2.12
N SER A 369 1.31 -28.32 2.52
CA SER A 369 1.37 -27.06 1.77
C SER A 369 1.38 -25.87 2.72
N ILE A 370 2.34 -24.99 2.48
CA ILE A 370 2.42 -23.65 3.07
C ILE A 370 2.40 -22.56 1.99
N SER A 371 1.88 -22.87 0.80
CA SER A 371 1.73 -21.90 -0.28
C SER A 371 0.41 -21.13 -0.14
N PRO A 372 0.44 -19.80 0.05
CA PRO A 372 -0.76 -18.97 -0.11
C PRO A 372 -1.32 -19.08 -1.52
N SER A 373 -2.65 -19.14 -1.61
CA SER A 373 -3.40 -19.18 -2.87
C SER A 373 -3.54 -17.79 -3.52
N ALA A 374 -3.97 -17.78 -4.78
CA ALA A 374 -4.31 -16.55 -5.50
C ALA A 374 -5.72 -16.60 -6.09
N TRP A 375 -6.36 -15.43 -6.21
CA TRP A 375 -7.72 -15.24 -6.69
C TRP A 375 -7.76 -14.13 -7.74
N ASP A 376 -8.15 -14.46 -8.97
CA ASP A 376 -8.18 -13.50 -10.09
C ASP A 376 -9.54 -12.83 -10.32
N GLY A 377 -10.52 -13.12 -9.46
CA GLY A 377 -11.92 -12.71 -9.64
C GLY A 377 -12.81 -13.76 -10.29
N ASN A 378 -12.25 -14.85 -10.82
CA ASN A 378 -12.99 -15.93 -11.48
C ASN A 378 -12.53 -17.34 -11.05
N HIS A 379 -11.22 -17.54 -10.89
CA HIS A 379 -10.59 -18.80 -10.52
C HIS A 379 -9.71 -18.65 -9.27
N LEU A 380 -9.72 -19.69 -8.45
CA LEU A 380 -8.82 -19.82 -7.31
C LEU A 380 -7.65 -20.73 -7.70
N TYR A 381 -6.42 -20.26 -7.46
CA TYR A 381 -5.18 -20.96 -7.79
C TYR A 381 -4.47 -21.44 -6.53
N LEU A 382 -4.18 -22.74 -6.49
CA LEU A 382 -3.62 -23.42 -5.33
C LEU A 382 -2.23 -23.99 -5.67
N GLY A 383 -1.22 -23.65 -4.88
CA GLY A 383 0.12 -24.25 -4.92
C GLY A 383 0.30 -25.27 -3.78
N GLY A 384 1.17 -26.25 -3.97
CA GLY A 384 1.53 -27.19 -2.91
C GLY A 384 2.72 -28.08 -3.23
N GLY A 385 3.04 -28.95 -2.27
CA GLY A 385 4.12 -29.93 -2.36
C GLY A 385 3.76 -31.20 -3.12
N ASN A 386 4.41 -32.30 -2.72
CA ASN A 386 4.35 -33.60 -3.35
C ASN A 386 2.91 -34.07 -3.52
N THR A 387 2.56 -34.55 -4.70
CA THR A 387 1.21 -35.04 -5.00
C THR A 387 1.24 -36.08 -6.10
N SER A 388 0.14 -36.81 -6.30
CA SER A 388 -0.09 -37.58 -7.52
C SER A 388 -1.13 -36.90 -8.38
N ILE A 389 -0.86 -36.74 -9.68
CA ILE A 389 -1.81 -36.26 -10.69
C ILE A 389 -1.89 -37.33 -11.78
N ASN A 390 -3.07 -37.89 -12.00
CA ASN A 390 -3.30 -38.97 -12.98
C ASN A 390 -2.33 -40.16 -12.83
N GLY A 391 -1.96 -40.52 -11.59
CA GLY A 391 -1.01 -41.59 -11.29
C GLY A 391 0.47 -41.22 -11.44
N GLN A 392 0.78 -40.03 -11.97
CA GLN A 392 2.15 -39.51 -12.01
C GLN A 392 2.49 -38.83 -10.67
N PHE A 393 3.66 -39.14 -10.11
CA PHE A 393 4.21 -38.42 -8.97
C PHE A 393 4.75 -37.05 -9.41
N CYS A 394 4.41 -36.02 -8.64
CA CYS A 394 4.85 -34.64 -8.83
C CYS A 394 5.51 -34.15 -7.55
N GLN A 395 6.66 -33.46 -7.67
CA GLN A 395 7.34 -32.86 -6.52
C GLN A 395 6.60 -31.61 -6.00
N GLY A 396 5.83 -30.97 -6.86
CA GLY A 396 4.90 -29.90 -6.54
C GLY A 396 3.72 -29.91 -7.50
N ALA A 397 2.75 -29.04 -7.27
CA ALA A 397 1.69 -28.81 -8.24
C ALA A 397 1.07 -27.42 -8.10
N VAL A 398 0.55 -26.91 -9.22
CA VAL A 398 -0.40 -25.80 -9.25
C VAL A 398 -1.72 -26.27 -9.82
N ARG A 399 -2.82 -25.78 -9.25
CA ARG A 399 -4.19 -26.11 -9.68
C ARG A 399 -5.00 -24.83 -9.82
N ALA A 400 -5.81 -24.73 -10.86
CA ALA A 400 -6.99 -23.87 -10.82
C ALA A 400 -8.17 -24.70 -10.35
N VAL A 401 -8.94 -24.17 -9.40
CA VAL A 401 -10.14 -24.81 -8.88
C VAL A 401 -11.35 -23.92 -9.03
N ASN A 402 -12.52 -24.55 -9.14
CA ASN A 402 -13.78 -23.86 -9.02
C ASN A 402 -13.91 -23.32 -7.58
N PRO A 403 -14.10 -22.00 -7.38
CA PRO A 403 -14.12 -21.41 -6.04
C PRO A 403 -15.32 -21.86 -5.19
N ALA A 404 -16.41 -22.34 -5.81
CA ALA A 404 -17.60 -22.81 -5.10
C ALA A 404 -17.49 -24.25 -4.59
N THR A 405 -16.67 -25.09 -5.22
CA THR A 405 -16.66 -26.54 -4.95
C THR A 405 -15.28 -27.13 -4.68
N GLY A 406 -14.20 -26.40 -4.96
CA GLY A 406 -12.83 -26.91 -4.90
C GLY A 406 -12.49 -27.92 -6.01
N ALA A 407 -13.41 -28.18 -6.94
CA ALA A 407 -13.16 -29.08 -8.06
C ALA A 407 -12.07 -28.51 -8.98
N SER A 408 -11.06 -29.32 -9.28
CA SER A 408 -9.99 -28.94 -10.19
C SER A 408 -10.53 -28.66 -11.60
N ILE A 409 -10.24 -27.48 -12.12
CA ILE A 409 -10.47 -27.09 -13.52
C ILE A 409 -9.30 -27.60 -14.37
N TRP A 410 -8.08 -27.36 -13.89
CA TRP A 410 -6.85 -27.94 -14.41
C TRP A 410 -5.86 -28.16 -13.28
N GLN A 411 -4.90 -29.06 -13.49
CA GLN A 411 -3.80 -29.33 -12.56
C GLN A 411 -2.52 -29.51 -13.36
N THR A 412 -1.44 -28.88 -12.90
CA THR A 412 -0.12 -28.94 -13.54
C THR A 412 0.86 -29.61 -12.59
N CYS A 413 1.41 -30.73 -13.04
CA CYS A 413 2.47 -31.45 -12.34
C CYS A 413 3.79 -30.67 -12.46
N LEU A 414 4.42 -30.42 -11.32
CA LEU A 414 5.68 -29.71 -11.20
C LEU A 414 6.77 -30.67 -10.71
N ASN A 415 7.95 -30.61 -11.33
CA ASN A 415 9.01 -31.60 -11.19
C ASN A 415 10.30 -31.04 -10.59
N GLU A 416 10.47 -29.71 -10.49
CA GLU A 416 11.68 -29.12 -9.90
C GLU A 416 11.59 -28.97 -8.38
N GLY A 417 10.37 -29.06 -7.81
CA GLY A 417 10.16 -28.99 -6.37
C GLY A 417 8.77 -28.52 -5.98
N ALA A 418 8.55 -28.45 -4.67
CA ALA A 418 7.33 -27.93 -4.08
C ALA A 418 7.14 -26.43 -4.36
N VAL A 419 5.88 -26.00 -4.40
CA VAL A 419 5.53 -24.58 -4.35
C VAL A 419 5.40 -24.16 -2.89
N ILE A 420 6.30 -23.29 -2.43
CA ILE A 420 6.36 -22.78 -1.05
C ILE A 420 5.82 -21.35 -0.97
N GLY A 421 6.33 -20.46 -1.83
CA GLY A 421 5.94 -19.06 -1.86
C GLY A 421 4.51 -18.84 -2.37
N ALA A 422 4.01 -17.61 -2.19
CA ALA A 422 2.69 -17.20 -2.66
C ALA A 422 2.52 -17.39 -4.17
N VAL A 423 1.37 -17.95 -4.58
CA VAL A 423 0.96 -17.95 -5.99
C VAL A 423 0.70 -16.51 -6.43
N THR A 424 1.20 -16.14 -7.61
CA THR A 424 0.97 -14.82 -8.22
C THR A 424 0.24 -14.96 -9.53
N VAL A 425 -0.72 -14.09 -9.78
CA VAL A 425 -1.52 -14.10 -11.01
C VAL A 425 -1.50 -12.72 -11.64
N VAL A 426 -1.41 -12.71 -12.96
CA VAL A 426 -1.66 -11.55 -13.83
C VAL A 426 -2.60 -12.03 -14.95
N PRO A 427 -3.27 -11.13 -15.70
CA PRO A 427 -4.15 -11.51 -16.79
C PRO A 427 -3.58 -12.62 -17.70
N GLY A 428 -4.15 -13.82 -17.58
CA GLY A 428 -3.79 -15.00 -18.38
C GLY A 428 -2.56 -15.79 -17.91
N VAL A 429 -1.83 -15.37 -16.88
CA VAL A 429 -0.60 -16.06 -16.43
C VAL A 429 -0.60 -16.28 -14.91
N VAL A 430 -0.27 -17.51 -14.51
CA VAL A 430 0.00 -17.91 -13.12
C VAL A 430 1.50 -18.09 -12.95
N ALA A 431 2.08 -17.52 -11.90
CA ALA A 431 3.50 -17.51 -11.61
C ALA A 431 3.80 -18.05 -10.21
N VAL A 432 4.76 -18.97 -10.11
CA VAL A 432 5.20 -19.58 -8.85
C VAL A 432 6.71 -19.81 -8.85
N GLY A 433 7.31 -19.79 -7.66
CA GLY A 433 8.58 -20.47 -7.43
C GLY A 433 8.33 -21.97 -7.28
N GLU A 434 8.98 -22.79 -8.11
CA GLU A 434 8.94 -24.25 -8.12
C GLU A 434 10.37 -24.74 -7.92
N GLY A 435 10.73 -25.18 -6.72
CA GLY A 435 12.13 -25.53 -6.42
C GLY A 435 13.07 -24.38 -6.77
N ASN A 436 13.98 -24.62 -7.73
CA ASN A 436 14.96 -23.64 -8.22
C ASN A 436 14.52 -22.88 -9.49
N ALA A 437 13.26 -22.98 -9.90
CA ALA A 437 12.72 -22.32 -11.09
C ALA A 437 11.58 -21.34 -10.77
N LEU A 438 11.58 -20.20 -11.46
CA LEU A 438 10.36 -19.41 -11.65
C LEU A 438 9.55 -20.04 -12.79
N ALA A 439 8.39 -20.60 -12.49
CA ALA A 439 7.47 -21.18 -13.47
C ALA A 439 6.35 -20.20 -13.81
N LEU A 440 6.08 -20.04 -15.11
CA LEU A 440 4.97 -19.28 -15.67
C LEU A 440 4.05 -20.24 -16.43
N MET A 441 2.77 -20.24 -16.07
CA MET A 441 1.76 -21.13 -16.61
C MET A 441 0.60 -20.33 -17.19
N ASN A 442 -0.05 -20.87 -18.22
CA ASN A 442 -1.26 -20.28 -18.78
C ASN A 442 -2.42 -20.47 -17.80
N ALA A 443 -3.04 -19.38 -17.38
CA ALA A 443 -4.12 -19.38 -16.38
C ALA A 443 -5.38 -20.14 -16.83
N SER A 444 -5.60 -20.29 -18.14
CA SER A 444 -6.80 -20.94 -18.69
C SER A 444 -6.73 -22.47 -18.70
N ASN A 445 -5.53 -23.05 -18.80
CA ASN A 445 -5.38 -24.49 -19.01
C ASN A 445 -4.18 -25.12 -18.26
N GLY A 446 -3.40 -24.33 -17.52
CA GLY A 446 -2.27 -24.79 -16.73
C GLY A 446 -1.00 -25.11 -17.52
N SER A 447 -0.98 -24.94 -18.86
CA SER A 447 0.22 -25.28 -19.63
C SER A 447 1.40 -24.40 -19.23
N VAL A 448 2.59 -25.00 -19.08
CA VAL A 448 3.81 -24.26 -18.75
C VAL A 448 4.24 -23.44 -19.97
N LEU A 449 4.21 -22.11 -19.83
CA LEU A 449 4.64 -21.14 -20.85
C LEU A 449 6.15 -20.92 -20.82
N ALA A 450 6.73 -20.91 -19.63
CA ALA A 450 8.15 -20.71 -19.41
C ALA A 450 8.59 -21.22 -18.03
N LYS A 451 9.84 -21.68 -17.95
CA LYS A 451 10.59 -21.78 -16.70
C LYS A 451 11.86 -20.92 -16.78
N ARG A 452 12.23 -20.26 -15.69
CA ARG A 452 13.51 -19.55 -15.54
C ARG A 452 14.24 -20.15 -14.35
N PHE A 453 15.27 -20.92 -14.64
CA PHE A 453 16.12 -21.53 -13.64
C PHE A 453 17.07 -20.50 -13.05
N ASP A 454 17.34 -20.61 -11.76
CA ASP A 454 18.43 -19.87 -11.13
C ASP A 454 19.80 -20.39 -11.61
N SER A 455 20.86 -19.64 -11.33
CA SER A 455 22.24 -19.99 -11.70
C SER A 455 22.95 -20.86 -10.65
N GLY A 456 22.22 -21.31 -9.62
CA GLY A 456 22.76 -22.05 -8.48
C GLY A 456 22.71 -23.57 -8.67
N THR A 457 23.08 -24.31 -7.63
CA THR A 457 22.90 -25.77 -7.60
C THR A 457 21.42 -26.11 -7.51
N SER A 458 21.02 -27.28 -8.02
CA SER A 458 19.62 -27.76 -8.07
C SER A 458 18.94 -27.97 -6.71
N SER A 459 19.59 -27.58 -5.61
CA SER A 459 19.10 -27.69 -4.23
C SER A 459 18.39 -26.44 -3.70
N ASN A 460 18.45 -25.32 -4.42
CA ASN A 460 18.05 -24.02 -3.90
C ASN A 460 16.57 -23.75 -4.15
N LYS A 461 15.85 -23.26 -3.14
CA LYS A 461 14.40 -23.05 -3.24
C LYS A 461 14.04 -21.58 -3.27
N TYR A 462 12.88 -21.30 -3.86
CA TYR A 462 12.17 -20.04 -3.74
C TYR A 462 11.17 -20.13 -2.57
N TYR A 463 11.54 -19.58 -1.40
CA TYR A 463 10.62 -19.46 -0.25
C TYR A 463 9.62 -18.32 -0.41
N GLY A 464 10.02 -17.22 -1.06
CA GLY A 464 9.13 -16.12 -1.41
C GLY A 464 8.37 -16.36 -2.72
N GLY A 465 7.19 -15.76 -2.84
CA GLY A 465 6.47 -15.71 -4.12
C GLY A 465 7.06 -14.63 -5.05
N PRO A 466 6.93 -14.76 -6.38
CA PRO A 466 7.29 -13.68 -7.29
C PRO A 466 6.35 -12.48 -7.15
N SER A 467 6.79 -11.28 -7.53
CA SER A 467 5.89 -10.15 -7.80
C SER A 467 6.03 -9.73 -9.25
N ILE A 468 4.90 -9.55 -9.94
CA ILE A 468 4.90 -9.16 -11.34
C ILE A 468 4.30 -7.76 -11.48
N PHE A 469 5.11 -6.83 -11.98
CA PHE A 469 4.71 -5.46 -12.18
C PHE A 469 5.46 -4.81 -13.35
N ASN A 470 4.71 -4.13 -14.22
CA ASN A 470 5.20 -3.42 -15.39
C ASN A 470 6.11 -4.27 -16.30
N GLY A 471 5.69 -5.52 -16.53
CA GLY A 471 6.38 -6.47 -17.39
C GLY A 471 7.64 -7.10 -16.80
N VAL A 472 7.90 -6.91 -15.51
CA VAL A 472 9.03 -7.53 -14.82
C VAL A 472 8.54 -8.40 -13.66
N ALA A 473 9.06 -9.64 -13.59
CA ALA A 473 8.89 -10.55 -12.48
C ALA A 473 10.11 -10.47 -11.55
N TYR A 474 9.88 -10.14 -10.28
CA TYR A 474 10.90 -10.05 -9.23
C TYR A 474 10.77 -11.21 -8.25
N ILE A 475 11.86 -11.90 -7.93
CA ILE A 475 11.85 -13.04 -7.01
C ILE A 475 13.22 -13.25 -6.37
N GLY A 476 13.27 -13.66 -5.10
CA GLY A 476 14.50 -13.97 -4.38
C GLY A 476 14.55 -15.42 -3.88
N ASN A 477 15.75 -16.01 -3.82
CA ASN A 477 15.96 -17.40 -3.41
C ASN A 477 16.74 -17.54 -2.08
N GLU A 478 16.83 -18.78 -1.59
CA GLU A 478 17.56 -19.14 -0.36
C GLU A 478 19.06 -18.86 -0.42
N ASP A 479 19.63 -18.83 -1.61
CA ASP A 479 21.02 -18.46 -1.81
C ASP A 479 21.25 -16.96 -1.63
N GLY A 480 20.20 -16.15 -1.46
CA GLY A 480 20.32 -14.70 -1.38
C GLY A 480 20.50 -14.04 -2.74
N ASN A 481 20.15 -14.71 -3.84
CA ASN A 481 20.03 -14.07 -5.14
C ASN A 481 18.65 -13.45 -5.29
N PHE A 482 18.60 -12.19 -5.69
CA PHE A 482 17.42 -11.47 -6.10
C PHE A 482 17.42 -11.28 -7.61
N TYR A 483 16.39 -11.75 -8.29
CA TYR A 483 16.31 -11.76 -9.75
C TYR A 483 15.22 -10.82 -10.26
N ALA A 484 15.48 -10.21 -11.41
CA ALA A 484 14.47 -9.56 -12.23
C ALA A 484 14.42 -10.21 -13.61
N TYR A 485 13.25 -10.72 -14.00
CA TYR A 485 13.01 -11.31 -15.31
C TYR A 485 12.00 -10.46 -16.10
N GLY A 486 12.32 -10.10 -17.34
CA GLY A 486 11.47 -9.30 -18.22
C GLY A 486 11.96 -9.36 -19.66
N ASN A 487 11.39 -8.59 -20.57
CA ASN A 487 11.84 -8.61 -21.96
C ASN A 487 13.18 -7.88 -22.14
N ALA A 488 14.02 -8.28 -23.11
CA ALA A 488 15.35 -7.67 -23.29
C ALA A 488 15.30 -6.18 -23.68
N SER A 489 14.20 -5.71 -24.27
CA SER A 489 13.91 -4.28 -24.46
C SER A 489 13.73 -3.52 -23.14
N GLN A 490 13.46 -4.25 -22.05
CA GLN A 490 13.49 -3.78 -20.66
C GLN A 490 14.85 -4.05 -19.96
N ALA A 491 15.76 -4.84 -20.57
CA ALA A 491 17.11 -5.16 -20.07
C ALA A 491 18.18 -4.17 -20.56
N THR A 492 17.97 -3.51 -21.69
CA THR A 492 18.79 -2.35 -22.04
C THR A 492 18.60 -1.31 -20.95
N PRO A 493 19.68 -0.85 -20.26
CA PRO A 493 19.58 0.45 -19.63
C PRO A 493 19.25 1.37 -20.79
N THR A 494 18.09 2.01 -20.74
CA THR A 494 18.12 3.40 -21.17
C THR A 494 19.31 3.95 -20.37
N PRO A 495 20.40 4.43 -21.00
CA PRO A 495 21.41 5.16 -20.24
C PRO A 495 20.61 6.12 -19.36
N PRO A 496 20.95 6.32 -18.06
CA PRO A 496 20.25 7.37 -17.33
C PRO A 496 20.34 8.56 -18.28
N PRO A 497 19.22 9.11 -18.77
CA PRO A 497 19.29 10.10 -19.83
C PRO A 497 20.28 11.11 -19.30
N SER A 498 21.42 11.30 -19.96
CA SER A 498 22.46 12.19 -19.44
C SER A 498 21.77 13.53 -19.25
N PRO A 499 21.59 13.96 -17.99
CA PRO A 499 20.32 14.46 -17.43
C PRO A 499 19.39 15.04 -18.48
N THR A 500 18.72 14.16 -19.23
CA THR A 500 17.66 14.55 -20.17
C THR A 500 16.38 14.21 -19.45
N ILE A 501 16.10 15.12 -18.55
CA ILE A 501 15.06 15.06 -17.56
C ILE A 501 13.70 15.03 -18.27
N LEU A 502 12.94 13.94 -18.17
CA LEU A 502 11.48 14.01 -18.35
C LEU A 502 10.83 13.77 -16.98
N PRO A 503 10.04 14.72 -16.45
CA PRO A 503 9.89 14.87 -15.01
C PRO A 503 8.68 14.13 -14.45
N THR A 504 8.89 13.26 -13.47
CA THR A 504 7.86 12.86 -12.50
C THR A 504 8.40 13.01 -11.07
N SER A 505 8.32 14.25 -10.57
CA SER A 505 8.28 14.70 -9.17
C SER A 505 8.82 13.72 -8.13
N THR A 506 10.09 13.90 -7.80
CA THR A 506 10.43 14.22 -6.40
C THR A 506 9.40 15.23 -5.89
N PRO A 507 8.75 15.06 -4.72
CA PRO A 507 8.01 16.16 -4.12
C PRO A 507 9.01 17.29 -3.93
N GLY A 508 8.96 18.26 -4.83
CA GLY A 508 9.90 19.36 -4.80
C GLY A 508 9.75 20.11 -3.49
N THR A 509 10.86 20.58 -2.91
CA THR A 509 10.81 21.38 -1.68
C THR A 509 9.96 22.62 -1.95
N ILE A 510 8.93 22.86 -1.15
CA ILE A 510 8.12 24.07 -1.29
C ILE A 510 9.00 25.28 -1.01
N ILE A 511 9.12 26.16 -1.99
CA ILE A 511 9.93 27.39 -1.90
C ILE A 511 9.04 28.64 -1.78
N ALA A 512 7.78 28.52 -2.20
CA ALA A 512 6.76 29.55 -2.01
C ALA A 512 5.36 28.94 -2.09
N ARG A 513 4.42 29.46 -1.31
CA ARG A 513 3.02 29.04 -1.28
C ARG A 513 2.13 30.20 -0.89
N ASP A 514 1.00 30.31 -1.59
CA ASP A 514 -0.09 31.18 -1.17
C ASP A 514 -1.44 30.45 -1.26
N THR A 515 -2.20 30.48 -0.17
CA THR A 515 -3.59 29.99 -0.12
C THR A 515 -4.59 31.09 -0.40
N PHE A 516 -4.15 32.36 -0.46
CA PHE A 516 -4.96 33.57 -0.62
C PHE A 516 -6.10 33.75 0.41
N HIS A 517 -6.16 32.88 1.42
CA HIS A 517 -7.16 32.91 2.48
C HIS A 517 -6.78 33.97 3.51
N ARG A 518 -7.12 35.22 3.18
CA ARG A 518 -6.89 36.42 3.99
C ARG A 518 -8.10 37.35 3.87
N ALA A 519 -8.22 38.30 4.79
CA ALA A 519 -9.24 39.35 4.72
C ALA A 519 -9.11 40.17 3.42
N ASN A 520 -10.22 40.76 2.97
CA ASN A 520 -10.21 41.57 1.76
C ASN A 520 -9.22 42.75 1.90
N GLN A 521 -8.33 42.91 0.92
CA GLN A 521 -7.30 43.96 0.91
C GLN A 521 -6.92 44.35 -0.52
N SER A 522 -6.40 45.56 -0.69
CA SER A 522 -5.69 45.95 -1.91
C SER A 522 -4.39 45.16 -2.04
N LEU A 523 -4.03 44.80 -3.27
CA LEU A 523 -2.81 44.04 -3.60
C LEU A 523 -2.81 42.64 -2.97
N TRP A 524 -1.88 41.78 -3.39
CA TRP A 524 -1.78 40.42 -2.84
C TRP A 524 -0.99 40.35 -1.53
N GLY A 525 -0.07 41.29 -1.31
CA GLY A 525 0.70 41.46 -0.09
C GLY A 525 1.67 40.31 0.18
N THR A 526 1.72 39.91 1.45
CA THR A 526 2.47 38.74 1.93
C THR A 526 1.63 37.48 1.79
N ALA A 527 2.22 36.45 1.20
CA ALA A 527 1.64 35.13 1.00
C ALA A 527 1.46 34.37 2.32
N SER A 528 0.70 33.27 2.28
CA SER A 528 0.38 32.48 3.49
C SER A 528 1.56 31.77 4.14
N ASP A 529 2.70 31.70 3.46
CA ASP A 529 3.96 31.16 3.98
C ASP A 529 4.97 32.24 4.42
N GLY A 530 4.59 33.52 4.38
CA GLY A 530 5.43 34.65 4.77
C GLY A 530 6.27 35.25 3.64
N ASN A 531 6.32 34.66 2.44
CA ASN A 531 6.97 35.29 1.29
C ASN A 531 6.16 36.50 0.80
N VAL A 532 6.81 37.52 0.24
CA VAL A 532 6.14 38.72 -0.28
C VAL A 532 5.99 38.63 -1.80
N TRP A 533 4.78 38.84 -2.32
CA TRP A 533 4.56 38.90 -3.77
C TRP A 533 5.32 40.08 -4.40
N GLY A 534 5.96 39.83 -5.53
CA GLY A 534 6.69 40.84 -6.32
C GLY A 534 5.96 41.22 -7.61
N ALA A 535 6.65 42.04 -8.43
CA ALA A 535 6.15 42.57 -9.70
C ALA A 535 4.85 43.39 -9.57
N ASP A 536 3.85 43.13 -10.42
CA ASP A 536 2.63 43.91 -10.49
C ASP A 536 1.71 43.64 -9.27
N ALA A 537 1.85 42.47 -8.65
CA ALA A 537 0.97 42.00 -7.57
C ALA A 537 0.95 42.86 -6.31
N ASN A 538 2.02 43.65 -6.10
CA ASN A 538 2.16 44.59 -4.99
C ASN A 538 2.38 46.05 -5.44
N THR A 539 2.12 46.36 -6.71
CA THR A 539 2.30 47.72 -7.25
C THR A 539 1.12 48.20 -8.10
N GLN A 540 0.32 47.30 -8.67
CA GLN A 540 -0.79 47.63 -9.56
C GLN A 540 -2.14 47.39 -8.87
N SER A 541 -3.02 48.38 -8.93
CA SER A 541 -4.34 48.35 -8.27
C SER A 541 -5.32 47.32 -8.83
N VAL A 542 -4.97 46.63 -9.92
CA VAL A 542 -5.76 45.52 -10.48
C VAL A 542 -5.71 44.26 -9.60
N PHE A 543 -4.71 44.16 -8.72
CA PHE A 543 -4.55 43.05 -7.78
C PHE A 543 -5.26 43.36 -6.46
N SER A 544 -5.96 42.36 -5.91
CA SER A 544 -6.56 42.41 -4.58
C SER A 544 -6.70 41.02 -3.99
N ILE A 545 -6.86 40.94 -2.66
CA ILE A 545 -7.51 39.79 -2.03
C ILE A 545 -8.99 40.11 -1.90
N ALA A 546 -9.84 39.25 -2.46
CA ALA A 546 -11.29 39.37 -2.37
C ALA A 546 -11.87 37.98 -2.12
N ASN A 547 -12.74 37.82 -1.11
CA ASN A 547 -13.45 36.58 -0.82
C ASN A 547 -12.52 35.35 -0.68
N ASN A 548 -11.39 35.53 -0.01
CA ASN A 548 -10.35 34.50 0.19
C ASN A 548 -9.67 34.01 -1.11
N THR A 549 -9.69 34.81 -2.17
CA THR A 549 -8.97 34.54 -3.43
C THR A 549 -8.08 35.71 -3.83
N GLY A 550 -6.97 35.40 -4.49
CA GLY A 550 -6.13 36.39 -5.16
C GLY A 550 -6.82 36.81 -6.44
N GLN A 551 -7.42 37.99 -6.45
CA GLN A 551 -8.17 38.50 -7.59
C GLN A 551 -7.32 39.43 -8.46
N ILE A 552 -7.48 39.31 -9.78
CA ILE A 552 -7.06 40.29 -10.78
C ILE A 552 -8.32 40.74 -11.52
N SER A 553 -8.69 42.01 -11.36
CA SER A 553 -9.90 42.59 -11.95
C SER A 553 -9.66 44.04 -12.38
N ASN A 554 -10.57 44.58 -13.20
CA ASN A 554 -10.49 45.95 -13.73
C ASN A 554 -9.20 46.27 -14.51
N GLY A 555 -8.53 45.24 -15.03
CA GLY A 555 -7.30 45.36 -15.82
C GLY A 555 -7.55 45.29 -17.32
N ASN A 556 -6.59 45.80 -18.10
CA ASN A 556 -6.51 45.61 -19.54
C ASN A 556 -5.02 45.52 -19.94
N GLY A 557 -4.54 44.31 -20.21
CA GLY A 557 -3.13 44.09 -20.54
C GLY A 557 -2.58 42.81 -19.93
N ILE A 558 -1.27 42.81 -19.69
CA ILE A 558 -0.52 41.68 -19.16
C ILE A 558 0.00 42.02 -17.78
N TYR A 559 -0.26 41.16 -16.81
CA TYR A 559 0.13 41.35 -15.41
C TYR A 559 0.93 40.16 -14.89
N ASN A 560 1.89 40.43 -14.01
CA ASN A 560 2.86 39.49 -13.50
C ASN A 560 2.87 39.51 -11.97
N ALA A 561 2.91 38.34 -11.37
CA ALA A 561 3.04 38.16 -9.93
C ALA A 561 4.13 37.11 -9.70
N VAL A 562 5.17 37.43 -8.94
CA VAL A 562 6.25 36.46 -8.64
C VAL A 562 6.37 36.24 -7.14
N LEU A 563 6.68 35.02 -6.72
CA LEU A 563 6.77 34.65 -5.31
C LEU A 563 7.88 33.61 -5.10
N GLY A 564 8.72 33.84 -4.09
CA GLY A 564 9.84 32.97 -3.74
C GLY A 564 11.15 33.32 -4.44
N PRO A 565 12.22 32.58 -4.14
CA PRO A 565 13.56 32.84 -4.67
C PRO A 565 13.70 32.47 -6.15
N ALA A 566 14.74 33.00 -6.79
CA ALA A 566 15.18 32.53 -8.10
C ALA A 566 15.74 31.11 -7.99
N ILE A 567 15.31 30.22 -8.88
CA ILE A 567 15.71 28.82 -8.88
C ILE A 567 15.80 28.29 -10.31
N GLY A 568 16.63 27.26 -10.52
CA GLY A 568 16.66 26.48 -11.77
C GLY A 568 15.45 25.55 -11.82
N ASN A 569 15.67 24.25 -11.58
CA ASN A 569 14.58 23.26 -11.58
C ASN A 569 13.42 23.70 -10.68
N SER A 570 12.26 23.90 -11.28
CA SER A 570 11.11 24.51 -10.62
C SER A 570 9.78 24.02 -11.17
N GLU A 571 8.78 24.01 -10.30
CA GLU A 571 7.40 23.72 -10.65
C GLU A 571 6.47 24.69 -9.95
N VAL A 572 5.49 25.18 -10.69
CA VAL A 572 4.34 25.91 -10.17
C VAL A 572 3.08 25.05 -10.35
N LEU A 573 2.36 24.85 -9.26
CA LEU A 573 1.01 24.31 -9.22
C LEU A 573 0.08 25.39 -8.66
N PHE A 574 -0.93 25.78 -9.43
CA PHE A 574 -1.88 26.78 -8.99
C PHE A 574 -3.29 26.47 -9.50
N SER A 575 -4.31 26.99 -8.82
CA SER A 575 -5.71 26.84 -9.23
C SER A 575 -6.41 28.18 -9.30
N GLY A 576 -7.31 28.35 -10.26
CA GLY A 576 -8.08 29.58 -10.40
C GLY A 576 -9.19 29.52 -11.46
N THR A 577 -10.03 30.54 -11.48
CA THR A 577 -11.16 30.70 -12.40
C THR A 577 -11.02 32.01 -13.17
N ILE A 578 -11.24 31.98 -14.49
CA ILE A 578 -11.35 33.17 -15.32
C ILE A 578 -12.75 33.24 -15.94
N ASN A 579 -13.37 34.42 -15.93
CA ASN A 579 -14.73 34.61 -16.45
C ASN A 579 -14.82 34.78 -17.98
N SER A 580 -13.68 34.90 -18.67
CA SER A 580 -13.62 35.05 -20.13
C SER A 580 -12.25 34.61 -20.66
N PHE A 581 -12.26 33.85 -21.75
CA PHE A 581 -11.07 33.51 -22.55
C PHE A 581 -10.94 34.36 -23.82
N ASN A 582 -11.78 35.39 -24.00
CA ASN A 582 -11.70 36.28 -25.16
C ASN A 582 -10.42 37.14 -25.10
N ASN A 583 -9.40 36.75 -25.86
CA ASN A 583 -8.05 37.34 -25.84
C ASN A 583 -7.48 37.49 -24.41
N SER A 584 -7.88 36.56 -23.53
CA SER A 584 -7.54 36.51 -22.12
C SER A 584 -7.04 35.11 -21.79
N ASN A 585 -6.04 35.00 -20.93
CA ASN A 585 -5.45 33.73 -20.52
C ASN A 585 -4.79 33.88 -19.15
N PHE A 586 -4.57 32.76 -18.49
CA PHE A 586 -3.85 32.75 -17.22
C PHE A 586 -2.99 31.51 -17.10
N GLY A 587 -1.84 31.66 -16.45
CA GLY A 587 -0.84 30.60 -16.40
C GLY A 587 0.30 30.89 -15.45
N ALA A 588 1.09 29.86 -15.25
CA ALA A 588 2.28 29.85 -14.43
C ALA A 588 3.48 30.43 -15.18
N VAL A 589 4.40 31.01 -14.42
CA VAL A 589 5.69 31.52 -14.89
C VAL A 589 6.79 30.75 -14.20
N LEU A 590 7.79 30.34 -14.98
CA LEU A 590 9.05 29.76 -14.50
C LEU A 590 10.21 30.54 -15.12
N HIS A 591 11.33 30.58 -14.38
CA HIS A 591 12.55 31.30 -14.76
C HIS A 591 12.28 32.77 -15.14
N TRP A 592 11.47 33.48 -14.36
CA TRP A 592 11.25 34.91 -14.57
C TRP A 592 12.47 35.71 -14.14
N SER A 593 13.05 36.47 -15.06
CA SER A 593 14.06 37.50 -14.77
C SER A 593 13.46 38.90 -14.82
N ASP A 594 12.61 39.15 -15.82
CA ASP A 594 11.89 40.41 -16.01
C ASP A 594 10.66 40.17 -16.93
N THR A 595 9.96 41.24 -17.31
CA THR A 595 8.77 41.17 -18.18
C THR A 595 9.06 40.73 -19.62
N ASN A 596 10.32 40.68 -20.03
CA ASN A 596 10.81 40.37 -21.37
C ASN A 596 11.50 38.99 -21.47
N ASN A 597 11.84 38.37 -20.34
CA ASN A 597 12.64 37.14 -20.28
C ASN A 597 12.02 36.14 -19.27
N LEU A 598 11.29 35.13 -19.79
CA LEU A 598 10.60 34.11 -19.00
C LEU A 598 10.11 32.91 -19.82
N TYR A 599 9.73 31.83 -19.13
CA TYR A 599 8.81 30.81 -19.64
C TYR A 599 7.42 30.96 -19.03
N LYS A 600 6.38 30.75 -19.85
CA LYS A 600 4.97 30.80 -19.45
C LYS A 600 4.25 29.53 -19.88
N GLY A 601 3.58 28.89 -18.94
CA GLY A 601 2.69 27.75 -19.17
C GLY A 601 1.25 28.15 -18.86
N TYR A 602 0.35 28.18 -19.85
CA TYR A 602 -0.99 28.74 -19.68
C TYR A 602 -2.09 28.02 -20.45
N ILE A 603 -3.35 28.31 -20.07
CA ILE A 603 -4.54 27.93 -20.82
C ILE A 603 -5.21 29.16 -21.44
N ASP A 604 -5.73 29.03 -22.67
CA ASP A 604 -6.35 30.13 -23.43
C ASP A 604 -7.83 29.89 -23.80
N GLY A 605 -8.45 28.84 -23.27
CA GLY A 605 -9.82 28.43 -23.61
C GLY A 605 -9.88 27.29 -24.63
N SER A 606 -8.84 27.14 -25.45
CA SER A 606 -8.78 26.16 -26.55
C SER A 606 -7.54 25.27 -26.53
N HIS A 607 -6.48 25.72 -25.87
CA HIS A 607 -5.19 25.03 -25.78
C HIS A 607 -4.58 25.16 -24.38
N VAL A 608 -3.71 24.20 -24.07
CA VAL A 608 -2.64 24.31 -23.09
C VAL A 608 -1.35 24.64 -23.84
N ILE A 609 -0.64 25.68 -23.43
CA ILE A 609 0.49 26.25 -24.18
C ILE A 609 1.73 26.39 -23.28
N ILE A 610 2.90 26.02 -23.82
CA ILE A 610 4.22 26.41 -23.34
C ILE A 610 4.75 27.50 -24.28
N GLN A 611 5.04 28.67 -23.73
CA GLN A 611 5.58 29.82 -24.44
C GLN A 611 6.90 30.26 -23.80
N LYS A 612 7.88 30.57 -24.63
CA LYS A 612 9.11 31.26 -24.25
C LYS A 612 9.02 32.73 -24.64
N ARG A 613 9.56 33.63 -23.83
CA ARG A 613 9.73 35.04 -24.17
C ARG A 613 11.19 35.45 -23.98
N VAL A 614 11.83 35.98 -25.02
CA VAL A 614 13.23 36.44 -25.01
C VAL A 614 13.29 37.85 -25.55
N ASN A 615 13.84 38.80 -24.80
CA ASN A 615 13.94 40.21 -25.19
C ASN A 615 12.61 40.79 -25.73
N GLY A 616 11.49 40.37 -25.12
CA GLY A 616 10.16 40.87 -25.48
C GLY A 616 9.50 40.14 -26.67
N VAL A 617 10.16 39.17 -27.30
CA VAL A 617 9.60 38.35 -28.37
C VAL A 617 9.06 37.04 -27.80
N SER A 618 7.79 36.73 -28.06
CA SER A 618 7.14 35.50 -27.58
C SER A 618 7.09 34.43 -28.67
N THR A 619 7.48 33.20 -28.32
CA THR A 619 7.47 32.02 -29.19
C THR A 619 6.73 30.88 -28.49
N ILE A 620 5.75 30.28 -29.14
CA ILE A 620 5.13 29.04 -28.66
C ILE A 620 6.09 27.88 -28.95
N ILE A 621 6.43 27.11 -27.93
CA ILE A 621 7.38 25.99 -28.02
C ILE A 621 6.74 24.64 -27.66
N GLY A 622 5.49 24.64 -27.20
CA GLY A 622 4.67 23.45 -27.02
C GLY A 622 3.19 23.83 -26.94
N SER A 623 2.31 23.05 -27.54
CA SER A 623 0.87 23.28 -27.49
C SER A 623 0.10 21.99 -27.67
N THR A 624 -1.02 21.85 -26.97
CA THR A 624 -1.94 20.71 -27.07
C THR A 624 -3.38 21.21 -26.96
N PRO A 625 -4.32 20.71 -27.78
CA PRO A 625 -5.73 21.04 -27.65
C PRO A 625 -6.25 20.76 -26.24
N PHE A 626 -6.94 21.74 -25.67
CA PHE A 626 -7.56 21.66 -24.35
C PHE A 626 -8.71 22.65 -24.24
N THR A 627 -9.94 22.15 -24.22
CA THR A 627 -11.13 23.00 -24.10
C THR A 627 -11.35 23.41 -22.65
N ALA A 628 -11.20 24.70 -22.36
CA ALA A 628 -11.50 25.29 -21.07
C ALA A 628 -12.74 26.20 -21.15
N THR A 629 -13.67 26.04 -20.23
CA THR A 629 -14.90 26.83 -20.17
C THR A 629 -14.75 27.98 -19.17
N ALA A 630 -15.07 29.19 -19.62
CA ALA A 630 -15.09 30.36 -18.75
C ALA A 630 -15.99 30.14 -17.52
N GLY A 631 -15.59 30.66 -16.36
CA GLY A 631 -16.29 30.51 -15.09
C GLY A 631 -16.09 29.15 -14.40
N LYS A 632 -15.29 28.24 -14.96
CA LYS A 632 -14.86 27.01 -14.28
C LYS A 632 -13.46 27.17 -13.69
N SER A 633 -13.23 26.52 -12.55
CA SER A 633 -11.91 26.47 -11.91
C SER A 633 -11.04 25.42 -12.58
N TYR A 634 -9.81 25.81 -12.93
CA TYR A 634 -8.79 24.94 -13.47
C TYR A 634 -7.55 24.95 -12.59
N THR A 635 -6.92 23.79 -12.48
CA THR A 635 -5.60 23.63 -11.88
C THR A 635 -4.59 23.45 -13.00
N VAL A 636 -3.51 24.23 -12.96
CA VAL A 636 -2.42 24.19 -13.94
C VAL A 636 -1.14 23.81 -13.19
N ARG A 637 -0.45 22.80 -13.71
CA ARG A 637 0.88 22.41 -13.27
C ARG A 637 1.85 22.68 -14.41
N PHE A 638 2.82 23.54 -14.18
CA PHE A 638 3.89 23.86 -15.13
C PHE A 638 5.23 23.61 -14.46
N ARG A 639 6.11 22.86 -15.14
CA ARG A 639 7.37 22.40 -14.58
C ARG A 639 8.51 22.57 -15.58
N ILE A 640 9.66 23.01 -15.09
CA ILE A 640 10.94 22.95 -15.78
C ILE A 640 11.93 22.17 -14.92
N VAL A 641 12.59 21.18 -15.52
CA VAL A 641 13.70 20.49 -14.86
C VAL A 641 14.77 20.26 -15.94
N GLY A 642 15.95 20.83 -15.73
CA GLY A 642 16.96 20.99 -16.78
C GLY A 642 16.43 21.85 -17.93
N SER A 643 16.49 21.33 -19.16
CA SER A 643 15.96 21.99 -20.36
C SER A 643 14.54 21.56 -20.72
N THR A 644 13.90 20.68 -19.93
CA THR A 644 12.60 20.13 -20.29
C THR A 644 11.48 20.85 -19.56
N LEU A 645 10.58 21.44 -20.34
CA LEU A 645 9.37 22.10 -19.89
C LEU A 645 8.17 21.19 -20.11
N THR A 646 7.32 21.06 -19.11
CA THR A 646 6.11 20.22 -19.17
C THR A 646 4.94 20.94 -18.53
N ILE A 647 3.77 20.83 -19.15
CA ILE A 647 2.53 21.43 -18.64
C ILE A 647 1.37 20.46 -18.74
N LYS A 648 0.48 20.52 -17.75
CA LYS A 648 -0.85 19.93 -17.81
C LYS A 648 -1.85 20.80 -17.06
N ALA A 649 -3.09 20.77 -17.51
CA ALA A 649 -4.20 21.47 -16.89
C ALA A 649 -5.39 20.51 -16.76
N TRP A 650 -6.21 20.71 -15.74
CA TRP A 650 -7.45 19.96 -15.55
C TRP A 650 -8.45 20.80 -14.78
N GLN A 651 -9.74 20.50 -14.91
CA GLN A 651 -10.75 21.16 -14.09
C GLN A 651 -10.49 20.78 -12.63
N THR A 652 -10.44 21.75 -11.71
CA THR A 652 -9.99 21.50 -10.32
C THR A 652 -10.79 20.42 -9.59
N SER A 653 -12.04 20.20 -9.98
CA SER A 653 -12.92 19.18 -9.39
C SER A 653 -12.72 17.76 -9.96
N THR A 654 -11.84 17.57 -10.94
CA THR A 654 -11.55 16.26 -11.56
C THR A 654 -10.18 15.75 -11.12
N PRO A 655 -9.91 14.43 -11.22
CA PRO A 655 -8.58 13.90 -10.97
C PRO A 655 -7.52 14.53 -11.87
N GLU A 656 -6.31 14.66 -11.34
CA GLU A 656 -5.16 15.12 -12.10
C GLU A 656 -4.81 14.13 -13.22
N PRO A 657 -4.58 14.59 -14.47
CA PRO A 657 -4.14 13.75 -15.57
C PRO A 657 -2.79 13.08 -15.26
N THR A 658 -2.69 11.79 -15.55
CA THR A 658 -1.46 11.01 -15.33
C THR A 658 -0.32 11.44 -16.26
N SER A 659 -0.64 11.81 -17.50
CA SER A 659 0.31 12.30 -18.50
C SER A 659 0.42 13.83 -18.50
N TRP A 660 1.62 14.34 -18.84
CA TRP A 660 1.78 15.73 -19.26
C TRP A 660 1.05 15.96 -20.58
N MET A 661 0.39 17.11 -20.73
CA MET A 661 -0.37 17.43 -21.94
C MET A 661 0.56 17.93 -23.04
N ALA A 662 1.45 18.88 -22.71
CA ALA A 662 2.48 19.36 -23.61
C ALA A 662 3.86 19.30 -22.97
N THR A 663 4.87 19.00 -23.79
CA THR A 663 6.28 18.93 -23.44
C THR A 663 7.09 19.73 -24.46
N ALA A 664 8.09 20.47 -24.02
CA ALA A 664 9.03 21.20 -24.87
C ALA A 664 10.45 21.08 -24.30
N THR A 665 11.46 21.26 -25.16
CA THR A 665 12.87 21.29 -24.75
C THR A 665 13.47 22.63 -25.13
N ASP A 666 13.93 23.40 -24.14
CA ASP A 666 14.56 24.71 -24.32
C ASP A 666 15.47 25.05 -23.13
N SER A 667 16.65 25.60 -23.39
CA SER A 667 17.67 25.92 -22.37
C SER A 667 18.04 27.41 -22.32
N THR A 668 17.17 28.28 -22.83
CA THR A 668 17.44 29.73 -22.91
C THR A 668 17.61 30.38 -21.53
N PHE A 669 16.84 29.96 -20.52
CA PHE A 669 16.94 30.45 -19.15
C PHE A 669 17.35 29.33 -18.22
N SER A 670 18.41 29.54 -17.42
CA SER A 670 18.93 28.53 -16.49
C SER A 670 18.33 28.62 -15.08
N SER A 671 17.81 29.79 -14.69
CA SER A 671 17.10 30.01 -13.42
C SER A 671 16.29 31.31 -13.46
N GLY A 672 15.39 31.47 -12.50
CA GLY A 672 14.65 32.72 -12.25
C GLY A 672 13.49 32.51 -11.28
N SER A 673 12.71 33.55 -11.02
CA SER A 673 11.60 33.49 -10.06
C SER A 673 10.41 32.70 -10.61
N CYS A 674 9.62 32.13 -9.71
CA CYS A 674 8.35 31.48 -10.02
C CYS A 674 7.17 32.45 -9.83
N GLY A 675 6.06 32.22 -10.54
CA GLY A 675 4.93 33.13 -10.42
C GLY A 675 3.73 32.82 -11.32
N LEU A 676 2.90 33.85 -11.53
CA LEU A 676 1.76 33.87 -12.43
C LEU A 676 1.92 35.01 -13.43
N ARG A 677 1.51 34.76 -14.68
CA ARG A 677 1.39 35.79 -15.71
C ARG A 677 0.08 35.61 -16.44
N THR A 678 -0.74 36.63 -16.40
CA THR A 678 -2.05 36.64 -17.03
C THR A 678 -2.14 37.72 -18.09
N GLN A 679 -2.95 37.47 -19.10
CA GLN A 679 -3.43 38.48 -20.04
C GLN A 679 -4.92 38.61 -19.83
N VAL A 680 -5.40 39.82 -19.59
CA VAL A 680 -6.82 40.10 -19.31
C VAL A 680 -7.30 41.25 -20.20
N GLN A 681 -8.54 41.15 -20.66
CA GLN A 681 -9.27 42.24 -21.32
C GLN A 681 -10.14 42.99 -20.31
N SER A 682 -10.63 44.17 -20.71
CA SER A 682 -11.61 44.91 -19.90
C SER A 682 -12.82 44.02 -19.57
N GLY A 683 -13.20 43.98 -18.29
CA GLY A 683 -14.28 43.12 -17.79
C GLY A 683 -13.87 41.68 -17.45
N THR A 684 -12.63 41.27 -17.75
CA THR A 684 -12.10 39.98 -17.32
C THR A 684 -11.77 40.01 -15.82
N ILE A 685 -12.22 38.99 -15.10
CA ILE A 685 -11.94 38.73 -13.69
C ILE A 685 -11.27 37.36 -13.60
N LEU A 686 -10.11 37.33 -12.95
CA LEU A 686 -9.37 36.11 -12.62
C LEU A 686 -9.29 35.98 -11.09
N ASP A 687 -9.77 34.87 -10.56
CA ASP A 687 -9.67 34.52 -9.14
C ASP A 687 -8.73 33.33 -8.97
N VAL A 688 -7.65 33.51 -8.20
CA VAL A 688 -6.67 32.48 -7.86
C VAL A 688 -6.96 31.97 -6.45
N THR A 689 -7.17 30.66 -6.32
CA THR A 689 -7.54 30.01 -5.06
C THR A 689 -6.37 29.33 -4.38
N SER A 690 -5.29 29.06 -5.11
CA SER A 690 -4.06 28.48 -4.56
C SER A 690 -2.89 28.70 -5.50
N PHE A 691 -1.71 28.88 -4.92
CA PHE A 691 -0.42 28.91 -5.60
C PHE A 691 0.61 28.14 -4.78
N GLN A 692 1.43 27.34 -5.44
CA GLN A 692 2.58 26.68 -4.83
C GLN A 692 3.72 26.59 -5.85
N ALA A 693 4.89 27.09 -5.48
CA ALA A 693 6.14 26.88 -6.18
C ALA A 693 7.02 25.89 -5.42
N THR A 694 7.68 24.99 -6.14
CA THR A 694 8.57 23.96 -5.59
C THR A 694 9.89 23.92 -6.34
N ALA A 695 10.99 23.69 -5.61
CA ALA A 695 12.30 23.33 -6.14
C ALA A 695 12.28 21.86 -6.58
N GLN A 696 12.59 21.57 -7.85
CA GLN A 696 12.43 20.23 -8.43
C GLN A 696 13.72 19.40 -8.52
#